data_AF-A0A954NAL9-F1
#
_entry.id   AF-A0A954NAL9-F1
#
_cell.length_a   1.000
_cell.length_b   1.000
_cell.length_c   1.000
_cell.angle_alpha   90.00
_cell.angle_beta   90.00
_cell.angle_gamma   90.00
#
_symmetry.space_group_name_H-M   'P 1'
#
loop_
_entity.id
_entity.type
_entity.pdbx_description
1 polymer ?
#
loop_
_entity_poly.entity_id
_entity_poly.type
_entity_poly.pdbx_seq_one_letter_code
_entity_poly.pdbx_strand_id
1 'polypeptide(L)'
;MSGTIPESTVCERRESDVPIAACFAEMIRQQTPNLLRPYVNPQVVQACYLLSRSVEALWPEVSPALRYRVFLANSFEEALSGAVKLARFALNEEGRRPDGAIFDPTGRLDHFADTRLGDGERVEYIPRCTRYADVESFATADVFADAGFVAMPADGLGDIAADVGATTKHWSAGGGPLSIVWLGRGQLAAGALPAGVRFWHGAPDVVVFDESLVDGEVPFGAFAATDELLGRWRRRGMGTFHSTTFQPNAVASMQLLRCLRRYCPTFYARHDGVLRRIERERKFCHQTYAELYSPSLVRLAKLTGFAHDQVRASGHYVTAGGRRVFDGVAGVACSVRGHNPPLFVAETADVARDPAYRAELAGRLHELSGLAHAVPAVSGASAVEQALKLALASQRPRGHVLALRGGFGGKTLVALTGTWKPSLRRGLDPLYPHVVYVDPFAEDAPQAIAAAFERYPIGVVQLELIQAVGGVRAVPPRVVDELAQRCARHDSLLFVDEVQTGMFRTGAFLRSTGLGIEPDLVTIGKGTSDMMFPSAMTLYSDRVQQALDDRGCTIAADFRERYGYETTYTTLLATLRRSETEQLAERVAERGALFQRLLDEGLRDCPNVREVRCFGLLIGIELGSDAWLRRRRGRWLDQFYLLAMLRHRTFPLLMGFCQYEPHVLKLTPPLSISEQEVRQVCATIGDVLHRPMTHVALAEAARAVFARG
;
A
#
# COMPACT_ATOMS: atom_id res chain seq x y z
N MET A 1 32.70 21.76 14.42
CA MET A 1 33.75 20.71 14.45
C MET A 1 33.25 19.57 13.58
N SER A 2 33.95 19.31 12.49
CA SER A 2 33.61 18.30 11.48
C SER A 2 33.89 16.90 12.03
N GLY A 3 32.84 16.23 12.52
CA GLY A 3 32.87 14.81 12.84
C GLY A 3 32.47 14.00 11.63
N THR A 4 33.42 13.26 11.07
CA THR A 4 33.22 12.22 10.07
C THR A 4 32.34 11.11 10.64
N ILE A 5 31.21 10.85 9.97
CA ILE A 5 30.28 9.75 10.24
C ILE A 5 30.95 8.43 9.85
N PRO A 6 30.80 7.32 10.61
CA PRO A 6 31.39 6.02 10.28
C PRO A 6 30.88 5.47 8.94
N GLU A 7 31.80 4.94 8.12
CA GLU A 7 31.61 4.43 6.75
C GLU A 7 30.82 3.10 6.62
N SER A 8 29.91 2.75 7.53
CA SER A 8 29.31 1.40 7.52
C SER A 8 27.81 1.38 7.84
N THR A 9 26.99 1.91 6.94
CA THR A 9 25.54 1.58 6.80
C THR A 9 24.84 2.20 5.60
N VAL A 10 25.55 2.91 4.72
CA VAL A 10 24.99 3.31 3.44
C VAL A 10 24.92 2.08 2.56
N CYS A 11 23.71 1.70 2.12
CA CYS A 11 23.57 0.86 0.95
C CYS A 11 24.16 1.69 -0.21
N GLU A 12 25.46 1.53 -0.50
CA GLU A 12 26.07 2.07 -1.70
C GLU A 12 25.21 1.60 -2.87
N ARG A 13 24.36 2.48 -3.41
CA ARG A 13 23.66 2.25 -4.67
C ARG A 13 24.72 2.32 -5.77
N ARG A 14 25.48 1.23 -5.91
CA ARG A 14 26.35 1.00 -7.06
C ARG A 14 25.47 0.96 -8.31
N GLU A 15 26.05 1.27 -9.48
CA GLU A 15 25.37 0.98 -10.74
C GLU A 15 24.87 -0.46 -10.72
N SER A 16 23.56 -0.65 -10.84
CA SER A 16 22.97 -1.98 -10.75
C SER A 16 23.44 -2.84 -11.92
N ASP A 17 23.94 -4.03 -11.60
CA ASP A 17 24.25 -5.06 -12.61
C ASP A 17 22.97 -5.59 -13.30
N VAL A 18 21.78 -5.25 -12.79
CA VAL A 18 20.48 -5.72 -13.28
C VAL A 18 19.53 -4.53 -13.43
N PRO A 19 19.61 -3.74 -14.52
CA PRO A 19 18.84 -2.50 -14.64
C PRO A 19 17.32 -2.72 -14.69
N ILE A 20 16.57 -1.97 -13.88
CA ILE A 20 15.09 -2.03 -13.84
C ILE A 20 14.44 -1.65 -15.17
N ALA A 21 15.10 -0.81 -15.98
CA ALA A 21 14.64 -0.41 -17.32
C ALA A 21 14.32 -1.61 -18.21
N ALA A 22 15.12 -2.69 -18.10
CA ALA A 22 14.90 -3.90 -18.87
C ALA A 22 13.65 -4.68 -18.39
N CYS A 23 13.21 -4.53 -17.13
CA CYS A 23 11.94 -5.08 -16.67
C CYS A 23 10.76 -4.33 -17.29
N PHE A 24 10.82 -2.99 -17.33
CA PHE A 24 9.78 -2.20 -18.00
C PHE A 24 9.68 -2.51 -19.49
N ALA A 25 10.80 -2.55 -20.20
CA ALA A 25 10.82 -2.88 -21.62
C ALA A 25 10.24 -4.28 -21.90
N GLU A 26 10.60 -5.28 -21.08
CA GLU A 26 10.04 -6.62 -21.20
C GLU A 26 8.53 -6.65 -20.91
N MET A 27 8.09 -6.00 -19.83
CA MET A 27 6.68 -5.92 -19.42
C MET A 27 5.82 -5.29 -20.51
N ILE A 28 6.26 -4.14 -21.07
CA ILE A 28 5.57 -3.43 -22.14
C ILE A 28 5.50 -4.29 -23.41
N ARG A 29 6.62 -4.89 -23.81
CA ARG A 29 6.69 -5.76 -25.00
C ARG A 29 5.77 -6.98 -24.88
N GLN A 30 5.69 -7.58 -23.70
CA GLN A 30 4.81 -8.71 -23.43
C GLN A 30 3.36 -8.29 -23.16
N GLN A 31 3.11 -6.99 -22.98
CA GLN A 31 1.85 -6.44 -22.50
C GLN A 31 1.40 -7.08 -21.17
N THR A 32 2.35 -7.40 -20.31
CA THR A 32 2.08 -8.04 -19.02
C THR A 32 1.29 -7.08 -18.14
N PRO A 33 0.12 -7.47 -17.59
CA PRO A 33 -0.64 -6.59 -16.72
C PRO A 33 0.16 -6.27 -15.44
N ASN A 34 0.25 -4.98 -15.12
CA ASN A 34 0.78 -4.49 -13.85
C ASN A 34 -0.36 -3.94 -12.99
N LEU A 35 -0.29 -4.13 -11.67
CA LEU A 35 -1.31 -3.67 -10.70
C LEU A 35 -2.75 -4.13 -10.98
N LEU A 36 -2.94 -5.21 -11.74
CA LEU A 36 -4.24 -5.79 -12.05
C LEU A 36 -4.63 -6.86 -11.02
N ARG A 37 -5.43 -6.47 -10.02
CA ARG A 37 -5.84 -7.37 -8.91
C ARG A 37 -6.43 -8.73 -9.30
N PRO A 38 -7.34 -8.84 -10.29
CA PRO A 38 -7.93 -10.14 -10.63
C PRO A 38 -7.02 -11.00 -11.54
N TYR A 39 -5.76 -10.63 -11.73
CA TYR A 39 -4.79 -11.42 -12.49
C TYR A 39 -3.82 -12.16 -11.56
N VAL A 40 -3.63 -13.47 -11.80
CA VAL A 40 -2.61 -14.27 -11.13
C VAL A 40 -1.37 -14.28 -12.02
N ASN A 41 -0.46 -13.37 -11.74
CA ASN A 41 0.78 -13.19 -12.49
C ASN A 41 1.79 -14.31 -12.15
N PRO A 42 2.27 -15.11 -13.12
CA PRO A 42 3.21 -16.20 -12.86
C PRO A 42 4.52 -15.76 -12.19
N GLN A 43 5.06 -14.59 -12.54
CA GLN A 43 6.28 -14.05 -11.93
C GLN A 43 6.06 -13.70 -10.45
N VAL A 44 4.89 -13.18 -10.08
CA VAL A 44 4.51 -12.99 -8.66
C VAL A 44 4.48 -14.34 -7.92
N VAL A 45 3.93 -15.38 -8.56
CA VAL A 45 3.87 -16.72 -7.93
C VAL A 45 5.26 -17.32 -7.77
N GLN A 46 6.13 -17.17 -8.78
CA GLN A 46 7.54 -17.59 -8.72
C GLN A 46 8.29 -16.85 -7.60
N ALA A 47 8.09 -15.53 -7.47
CA ALA A 47 8.64 -14.73 -6.38
C ALA A 47 8.20 -15.25 -5.01
N CYS A 48 6.90 -15.44 -4.80
CA CYS A 48 6.37 -16.01 -3.55
C CYS A 48 6.95 -17.41 -3.27
N TYR A 49 7.09 -18.24 -4.30
CA TYR A 49 7.67 -19.57 -4.16
C TYR A 49 9.13 -19.51 -3.69
N LEU A 50 9.97 -18.70 -4.35
CA LEU A 50 11.38 -18.58 -3.98
C LEU A 50 11.57 -17.96 -2.59
N LEU A 51 10.77 -16.96 -2.21
CA LEU A 51 10.81 -16.38 -0.86
C LEU A 51 10.35 -17.38 0.22
N SER A 52 9.44 -18.29 -0.09
CA SER A 52 9.07 -19.37 0.84
C SER A 52 10.19 -20.41 0.94
N ARG A 53 10.81 -20.81 -0.18
CA ARG A 53 11.87 -21.82 -0.22
C ARG A 53 13.20 -21.31 0.36
N SER A 54 13.45 -20.01 0.32
CA SER A 54 14.67 -19.42 0.90
C SER A 54 14.74 -19.63 2.41
N VAL A 55 13.61 -19.57 3.11
CA VAL A 55 13.55 -19.86 4.55
C VAL A 55 13.98 -21.30 4.83
N GLU A 56 13.46 -22.27 4.08
CA GLU A 56 13.83 -23.69 4.22
C GLU A 56 15.31 -23.93 3.87
N ALA A 57 15.86 -23.18 2.92
CA ALA A 57 17.27 -23.29 2.53
C ALA A 57 18.22 -22.75 3.61
N LEU A 58 17.82 -21.68 4.31
CA LEU A 58 18.63 -21.04 5.36
C LEU A 58 18.50 -21.74 6.72
N TRP A 59 17.38 -22.41 6.98
CA TRP A 59 17.13 -23.19 8.19
C TRP A 59 16.77 -24.65 7.85
N PRO A 60 17.75 -25.51 7.57
CA PRO A 60 17.49 -26.90 7.15
C PRO A 60 16.92 -27.79 8.25
N GLU A 61 17.06 -27.39 9.52
CA GLU A 61 16.48 -28.09 10.68
C GLU A 61 14.95 -27.89 10.79
N VAL A 62 14.37 -27.02 9.96
CA VAL A 62 12.93 -26.81 9.90
C VAL A 62 12.22 -28.11 9.60
N SER A 63 11.25 -28.45 10.46
CA SER A 63 10.36 -29.58 10.22
C SER A 63 9.73 -29.46 8.83
N PRO A 64 9.76 -30.51 7.99
CA PRO A 64 9.07 -30.52 6.69
C PRO A 64 7.57 -30.22 6.77
N ALA A 65 6.97 -30.33 7.96
CA ALA A 65 5.57 -29.98 8.21
C ALA A 65 5.34 -28.46 8.36
N LEU A 66 6.36 -27.69 8.74
CA LEU A 66 6.27 -26.24 8.93
C LEU A 66 6.31 -25.55 7.56
N ARG A 67 5.19 -24.93 7.16
CA ARG A 67 5.08 -24.23 5.88
C ARG A 67 5.10 -22.73 6.10
N TYR A 68 5.91 -22.04 5.29
CA TYR A 68 5.90 -20.58 5.23
C TYR A 68 4.99 -20.06 4.13
N ARG A 69 4.25 -19.01 4.45
CA ARG A 69 3.37 -18.26 3.55
C ARG A 69 3.91 -16.85 3.39
N VAL A 70 3.76 -16.28 2.21
CA VAL A 70 4.38 -15.01 1.85
C VAL A 70 3.36 -13.89 1.81
N PHE A 71 3.76 -12.72 2.28
CA PHE A 71 3.10 -11.45 2.05
C PHE A 71 4.10 -10.50 1.37
N LEU A 72 3.63 -9.78 0.35
CA LEU A 72 4.45 -8.87 -0.47
C LEU A 72 4.11 -7.43 -0.12
N ALA A 73 5.13 -6.62 0.10
CA ALA A 73 5.08 -5.20 0.47
C ALA A 73 5.98 -4.34 -0.46
N ASN A 74 5.91 -3.01 -0.35
CA ASN A 74 6.72 -2.13 -1.21
C ASN A 74 8.02 -1.67 -0.54
N SER A 75 8.22 -1.98 0.74
CA SER A 75 9.50 -1.74 1.43
C SER A 75 9.66 -2.70 2.60
N PHE A 76 10.90 -2.80 3.08
CA PHE A 76 11.28 -3.44 4.33
C PHE A 76 10.43 -2.94 5.50
N GLU A 77 10.24 -1.62 5.66
CA GLU A 77 9.44 -1.08 6.76
C GLU A 77 7.96 -1.44 6.66
N GLU A 78 7.37 -1.45 5.45
CA GLU A 78 6.00 -1.93 5.28
C GLU A 78 5.90 -3.43 5.63
N ALA A 79 6.89 -4.23 5.24
CA ALA A 79 6.93 -5.65 5.56
C ALA A 79 7.12 -5.91 7.07
N LEU A 80 8.01 -5.17 7.72
CA LEU A 80 8.23 -5.22 9.16
C LEU A 80 6.98 -4.74 9.92
N SER A 81 6.33 -3.67 9.47
CA SER A 81 5.04 -3.23 10.00
C SER A 81 3.98 -4.33 9.91
N GLY A 82 3.93 -5.04 8.77
CA GLY A 82 3.09 -6.22 8.59
C GLY A 82 3.42 -7.36 9.56
N ALA A 83 4.71 -7.66 9.75
CA ALA A 83 5.17 -8.70 10.69
C ALA A 83 4.83 -8.36 12.15
N VAL A 84 5.08 -7.12 12.59
CA VAL A 84 4.74 -6.65 13.94
C VAL A 84 3.23 -6.69 14.17
N LYS A 85 2.43 -6.24 13.19
CA LYS A 85 0.96 -6.37 13.27
C LYS A 85 0.53 -7.82 13.41
N LEU A 86 1.15 -8.72 12.67
CA LEU A 86 0.80 -10.14 12.69
C LEU A 86 1.12 -10.75 14.05
N ALA A 87 2.29 -10.42 14.62
CA ALA A 87 2.69 -10.82 15.96
C ALA A 87 1.71 -10.29 17.02
N ARG A 88 1.42 -8.98 17.03
CA ARG A 88 0.45 -8.38 17.96
C ARG A 88 -0.93 -9.01 17.85
N PHE A 89 -1.39 -9.27 16.62
CA PHE A 89 -2.67 -9.92 16.39
C PHE A 89 -2.74 -11.30 17.04
N ALA A 90 -1.71 -12.14 16.81
CA ALA A 90 -1.65 -13.47 17.39
C ALA A 90 -1.55 -13.43 18.92
N LEU A 91 -0.68 -12.59 19.47
CA LEU A 91 -0.48 -12.45 20.92
C LEU A 91 -1.75 -11.97 21.63
N ASN A 92 -2.45 -10.98 21.05
CA ASN A 92 -3.72 -10.51 21.60
C ASN A 92 -4.83 -11.56 21.52
N GLU A 93 -4.89 -12.37 20.44
CA GLU A 93 -5.82 -13.51 20.39
C GLU A 93 -5.52 -14.57 21.47
N GLU A 94 -4.24 -14.73 21.83
CA GLU A 94 -3.76 -15.67 22.85
C GLU A 94 -3.84 -15.10 24.29
N GLY A 95 -4.23 -13.83 24.47
CA GLY A 95 -4.22 -13.15 25.76
C GLY A 95 -2.81 -12.90 26.33
N ARG A 96 -1.79 -12.90 25.46
CA ARG A 96 -0.38 -12.64 25.79
C ARG A 96 -0.05 -11.16 25.60
N ARG A 97 1.02 -10.69 26.26
CA ARG A 97 1.50 -9.31 26.09
C ARG A 97 1.96 -9.08 24.65
N PRO A 98 1.55 -7.99 23.98
CA PRO A 98 1.93 -7.67 22.59
C PRO A 98 3.15 -6.74 22.50
N ASP A 99 3.92 -6.61 23.58
CA ASP A 99 5.11 -5.77 23.70
C ASP A 99 6.25 -6.28 22.80
N GLY A 100 6.96 -5.36 22.16
CA GLY A 100 8.01 -5.68 21.19
C GLY A 100 9.39 -5.23 21.65
N ALA A 101 10.40 -6.06 21.42
CA ALA A 101 11.81 -5.70 21.54
C ALA A 101 12.51 -5.80 20.17
N ILE A 102 13.16 -4.74 19.72
CA ILE A 102 13.84 -4.67 18.42
C ILE A 102 15.34 -4.49 18.64
N PHE A 103 16.15 -5.44 18.19
CA PHE A 103 17.61 -5.28 18.11
C PHE A 103 17.97 -4.61 16.78
N ASP A 104 18.49 -3.39 16.84
CA ASP A 104 18.83 -2.59 15.66
C ASP A 104 20.21 -1.92 15.86
N PRO A 105 21.30 -2.69 15.74
CA PRO A 105 22.65 -2.19 16.02
C PRO A 105 23.16 -1.18 14.98
N THR A 106 22.50 -1.10 13.84
CA THR A 106 22.88 -0.23 12.73
C THR A 106 22.13 1.11 12.71
N GLY A 107 21.14 1.29 13.59
CA GLY A 107 20.23 2.45 13.55
C GLY A 107 19.28 2.44 12.34
N ARG A 108 19.16 1.33 11.61
CA ARG A 108 18.30 1.26 10.41
C ARG A 108 16.83 1.54 10.75
N LEU A 109 16.38 1.35 11.98
CA LEU A 109 15.00 1.54 12.42
C LEU A 109 14.82 2.78 13.30
N ASP A 110 15.77 3.74 13.28
CA ASP A 110 15.75 4.99 14.07
C ASP A 110 14.46 5.83 13.93
N HIS A 111 13.71 5.65 12.84
CA HIS A 111 12.44 6.34 12.59
C HIS A 111 11.24 5.39 12.45
N PHE A 112 11.40 4.10 12.75
CA PHE A 112 10.33 3.12 12.58
C PHE A 112 9.27 3.22 13.69
N ALA A 113 9.68 2.92 14.93
CA ALA A 113 8.81 2.90 16.11
C ALA A 113 8.78 4.23 16.86
N ASP A 114 9.89 4.97 16.85
CA ASP A 114 10.07 6.25 17.50
C ASP A 114 11.03 7.14 16.71
N THR A 115 11.30 8.35 17.18
CA THR A 115 12.35 9.24 16.67
C THR A 115 12.88 10.11 17.80
N ARG A 116 14.21 10.29 17.84
CA ARG A 116 14.88 11.18 18.79
C ARG A 116 14.99 12.60 18.22
N LEU A 117 14.79 13.58 19.09
CA LEU A 117 15.02 14.99 18.82
C LEU A 117 16.39 15.40 19.37
N GLY A 118 16.93 16.54 18.91
CA GLY A 118 18.26 17.05 19.26
C GLY A 118 18.43 17.43 20.73
N ASP A 119 17.34 17.65 21.46
CA ASP A 119 17.31 17.87 22.91
C ASP A 119 17.26 16.56 23.74
N GLY A 120 17.25 15.41 23.07
CA GLY A 120 17.13 14.09 23.69
C GLY A 120 15.69 13.62 23.94
N GLU A 121 14.67 14.45 23.64
CA GLU A 121 13.29 13.99 23.66
C GLU A 121 13.03 12.92 22.59
N ARG A 122 12.02 12.09 22.85
CA ARG A 122 11.60 11.02 21.93
C ARG A 122 10.15 11.20 21.54
N VAL A 123 9.84 11.01 20.26
CA VAL A 123 8.48 10.91 19.73
C VAL A 123 8.19 9.45 19.43
N GLU A 124 7.29 8.84 20.18
CA GLU A 124 6.89 7.43 19.98
C GLU A 124 5.71 7.35 19.00
N TYR A 125 5.80 6.50 17.99
CA TYR A 125 4.74 6.28 16.99
C TYR A 125 4.09 4.90 17.11
N ILE A 126 4.86 3.87 17.49
CA ILE A 126 4.42 2.50 17.68
C ILE A 126 4.58 2.15 19.16
N PRO A 127 3.52 2.28 19.98
CA PRO A 127 3.64 2.15 21.43
C PRO A 127 4.15 0.79 21.86
N ARG A 128 4.95 0.73 22.95
CA ARG A 128 5.46 -0.54 23.52
C ARG A 128 6.27 -1.37 22.51
N CYS A 129 7.11 -0.67 21.75
CA CYS A 129 8.07 -1.28 20.85
C CYS A 129 9.44 -0.66 21.15
N THR A 130 10.22 -1.33 22.00
CA THR A 130 11.50 -0.82 22.49
C THR A 130 12.61 -1.25 21.57
N ARG A 131 13.46 -0.31 21.17
CA ARG A 131 14.64 -0.56 20.35
C ARG A 131 15.91 -0.58 21.19
N TYR A 132 16.81 -1.51 20.87
CA TYR A 132 18.09 -1.75 21.51
C TYR A 132 19.19 -1.65 20.45
N ALA A 133 20.25 -0.90 20.75
CA ALA A 133 21.36 -0.66 19.82
C ALA A 133 22.55 -1.61 20.06
N ASP A 134 22.62 -2.25 21.21
CA ASP A 134 23.71 -3.14 21.61
C ASP A 134 23.16 -4.49 22.07
N VAL A 135 23.97 -5.53 21.89
CA VAL A 135 23.60 -6.91 22.22
C VAL A 135 23.50 -7.11 23.73
N GLU A 136 24.33 -6.44 24.53
CA GLU A 136 24.35 -6.59 25.99
C GLU A 136 23.01 -6.20 26.64
N SER A 137 22.40 -5.09 26.20
CA SER A 137 21.10 -4.62 26.69
C SER A 137 19.93 -5.39 26.08
N PHE A 138 20.04 -5.81 24.82
CA PHE A 138 19.00 -6.59 24.15
C PHE A 138 18.92 -8.02 24.69
N ALA A 139 20.05 -8.65 24.92
CA ALA A 139 20.16 -10.09 25.05
C ALA A 139 20.04 -10.58 26.51
N THR A 140 19.18 -9.94 27.30
CA THR A 140 18.96 -10.23 28.72
C THR A 140 17.74 -11.13 28.94
N ALA A 141 17.74 -11.93 30.01
CA ALA A 141 16.61 -12.81 30.33
C ALA A 141 15.29 -12.01 30.52
N ASP A 142 15.37 -10.81 31.07
CA ASP A 142 14.22 -9.94 31.32
C ASP A 142 13.56 -9.48 30.01
N VAL A 143 14.35 -9.07 29.01
CA VAL A 143 13.82 -8.69 27.69
C VAL A 143 13.01 -9.82 27.08
N PHE A 144 13.51 -11.05 27.14
CA PHE A 144 12.81 -12.21 26.57
C PHE A 144 11.67 -12.75 27.44
N ALA A 145 11.66 -12.44 28.73
CA ALA A 145 10.55 -12.77 29.62
C ALA A 145 9.37 -11.78 29.45
N ASP A 146 9.68 -10.50 29.22
CA ASP A 146 8.68 -9.43 29.12
C ASP A 146 8.15 -9.18 27.70
N ALA A 147 8.95 -9.46 26.67
CA ALA A 147 8.55 -9.27 25.29
C ALA A 147 7.53 -10.33 24.84
N GLY A 148 6.49 -9.87 24.13
CA GLY A 148 5.61 -10.73 23.36
C GLY A 148 6.22 -11.16 22.03
N PHE A 149 7.01 -10.28 21.41
CA PHE A 149 7.78 -10.57 20.21
C PHE A 149 9.13 -9.87 20.22
N VAL A 150 10.05 -10.43 19.47
CA VAL A 150 11.39 -9.90 19.25
C VAL A 150 11.64 -9.74 17.75
N ALA A 151 12.34 -8.67 17.36
CA ALA A 151 12.74 -8.46 15.98
C ALA A 151 14.25 -8.18 15.89
N MET A 152 14.97 -8.81 14.96
CA MET A 152 16.42 -8.68 14.84
C MET A 152 16.94 -8.93 13.41
N PRO A 153 18.14 -8.39 13.05
CA PRO A 153 18.81 -8.76 11.81
C PRO A 153 19.34 -10.18 11.88
N ALA A 154 19.35 -10.88 10.75
CA ALA A 154 19.94 -12.21 10.63
C ALA A 154 21.45 -12.22 10.94
N ASP A 155 22.19 -11.15 10.64
CA ASP A 155 23.62 -11.03 10.97
C ASP A 155 23.88 -10.91 12.47
N GLY A 156 22.95 -10.32 13.21
CA GLY A 156 23.04 -10.19 14.67
C GLY A 156 22.81 -11.51 15.42
N LEU A 157 22.42 -12.59 14.73
CA LEU A 157 22.19 -13.90 15.37
C LEU A 157 23.47 -14.48 15.97
N GLY A 158 24.63 -14.24 15.37
CA GLY A 158 25.92 -14.72 15.90
C GLY A 158 26.24 -14.10 17.26
N ASP A 159 26.10 -12.78 17.36
CA ASP A 159 26.36 -12.02 18.59
C ASP A 159 25.39 -12.46 19.71
N ILE A 160 24.10 -12.60 19.37
CA ILE A 160 23.08 -13.10 20.30
C ILE A 160 23.35 -14.56 20.73
N ALA A 161 23.95 -15.39 19.89
CA ALA A 161 24.29 -16.76 20.30
C ALA A 161 25.47 -16.81 21.28
N ALA A 162 26.45 -15.92 21.13
CA ALA A 162 27.68 -15.91 21.91
C ALA A 162 27.46 -15.48 23.37
N ASP A 163 26.62 -14.46 23.59
CA ASP A 163 26.45 -13.87 24.92
C ASP A 163 25.39 -14.57 25.78
N VAL A 164 24.67 -15.55 25.22
CA VAL A 164 23.35 -15.89 25.76
C VAL A 164 23.06 -17.39 25.89
N GLY A 165 23.99 -18.10 26.53
CA GLY A 165 23.85 -19.53 26.88
C GLY A 165 22.63 -19.88 27.75
N ALA A 166 21.93 -18.90 28.34
CA ALA A 166 20.71 -19.09 29.13
C ALA A 166 19.39 -18.80 28.37
N THR A 167 19.40 -17.92 27.35
CA THR A 167 18.19 -17.47 26.63
C THR A 167 17.74 -18.43 25.54
N THR A 168 18.68 -19.13 24.90
CA THR A 168 18.35 -20.20 23.94
C THR A 168 17.52 -21.31 24.58
N LYS A 169 17.60 -21.53 25.90
CA LYS A 169 16.72 -22.45 26.63
C LYS A 169 15.27 -21.96 26.78
N HIS A 170 15.03 -20.64 26.89
CA HIS A 170 13.68 -20.08 27.02
C HIS A 170 12.96 -19.99 25.66
N TRP A 171 13.66 -19.63 24.59
CA TRP A 171 13.09 -19.64 23.22
C TRP A 171 12.76 -21.04 22.72
N SER A 172 13.50 -22.05 23.17
CA SER A 172 13.31 -23.44 22.73
C SER A 172 12.36 -24.28 23.59
N ALA A 173 11.69 -23.69 24.60
CA ALA A 173 10.80 -24.41 25.52
C ALA A 173 9.29 -24.28 25.22
N GLY A 174 8.90 -23.44 24.25
CA GLY A 174 7.50 -23.24 23.87
C GLY A 174 6.80 -22.31 24.86
N GLY A 175 6.59 -21.05 24.46
CA GLY A 175 6.05 -20.00 25.34
C GLY A 175 6.85 -18.70 25.35
N GLY A 176 8.05 -18.69 24.77
CA GLY A 176 8.86 -17.49 24.55
C GLY A 176 8.26 -16.51 23.51
N PRO A 177 8.89 -15.35 23.30
CA PRO A 177 8.42 -14.34 22.36
C PRO A 177 8.37 -14.88 20.93
N LEU A 178 7.43 -14.38 20.12
CA LEU A 178 7.42 -14.61 18.68
C LEU A 178 8.67 -13.98 18.06
N SER A 179 9.31 -14.69 17.14
CA SER A 179 10.56 -14.29 16.51
C SER A 179 10.36 -13.71 15.11
N ILE A 180 10.83 -12.47 14.91
CA ILE A 180 10.88 -11.80 13.61
C ILE A 180 12.35 -11.61 13.25
N VAL A 181 12.81 -12.25 12.17
CA VAL A 181 14.19 -12.09 11.69
C VAL A 181 14.16 -11.45 10.31
N TRP A 182 14.93 -10.38 10.10
CA TRP A 182 15.08 -9.82 8.76
C TRP A 182 16.40 -10.18 8.11
N LEU A 183 16.36 -10.40 6.80
CA LEU A 183 17.52 -10.74 6.00
C LEU A 183 17.52 -9.97 4.69
N GLY A 184 18.72 -9.75 4.18
CA GLY A 184 18.96 -9.22 2.86
C GLY A 184 19.54 -10.28 1.92
N ARG A 185 20.01 -9.79 0.77
CA ARG A 185 20.64 -10.59 -0.28
C ARG A 185 21.88 -11.32 0.21
N GLY A 186 22.67 -10.70 1.10
CA GLY A 186 23.93 -11.26 1.59
C GLY A 186 23.75 -12.65 2.23
N GLN A 187 22.80 -12.76 3.15
CA GLN A 187 22.51 -14.03 3.84
C GLN A 187 21.99 -15.09 2.87
N LEU A 188 21.13 -14.70 1.93
CA LEU A 188 20.60 -15.64 0.95
C LEU A 188 21.67 -16.14 -0.03
N ALA A 189 22.59 -15.26 -0.44
CA ALA A 189 23.70 -15.60 -1.33
C ALA A 189 24.72 -16.51 -0.64
N ALA A 190 24.98 -16.30 0.66
CA ALA A 190 25.84 -17.16 1.47
C ALA A 190 25.24 -18.57 1.63
N GLY A 191 23.91 -18.70 1.62
CA GLY A 191 23.21 -19.99 1.69
C GLY A 191 23.29 -20.68 3.06
N ALA A 192 23.77 -19.98 4.08
CA ALA A 192 23.81 -20.40 5.48
C ALA A 192 23.74 -19.17 6.39
N LEU A 193 23.29 -19.37 7.62
CA LEU A 193 23.26 -18.36 8.67
C LEU A 193 24.31 -18.65 9.76
N PRO A 194 24.69 -17.65 10.57
CA PRO A 194 25.51 -17.87 11.75
C PRO A 194 24.91 -18.96 12.65
N ALA A 195 25.76 -19.90 13.09
CA ALA A 195 25.34 -20.98 13.98
C ALA A 195 25.09 -20.48 15.42
N GLY A 196 24.21 -21.17 16.16
CA GLY A 196 24.12 -21.02 17.63
C GLY A 196 22.76 -20.54 18.16
N VAL A 197 21.93 -19.89 17.35
CA VAL A 197 20.55 -19.54 17.76
C VAL A 197 19.61 -20.70 17.44
N ARG A 198 18.90 -21.21 18.46
CA ARG A 198 17.84 -22.21 18.30
C ARG A 198 16.47 -21.56 18.49
N PHE A 199 15.63 -21.66 17.47
CA PHE A 199 14.23 -21.25 17.53
C PHE A 199 13.34 -22.41 17.94
N TRP A 200 12.16 -22.12 18.51
CA TRP A 200 11.18 -23.12 18.94
C TRP A 200 10.86 -24.16 17.84
N HIS A 201 10.63 -23.68 16.61
CA HIS A 201 10.31 -24.52 15.46
C HIS A 201 11.52 -24.91 14.59
N GLY A 202 12.74 -24.64 15.05
CA GLY A 202 13.96 -24.74 14.24
C GLY A 202 14.18 -23.56 13.27
N ALA A 203 13.22 -22.64 13.14
CA ALA A 203 13.33 -21.37 12.41
C ALA A 203 12.45 -20.26 13.01
N PRO A 204 12.65 -19.00 12.59
CA PRO A 204 11.87 -17.84 13.07
C PRO A 204 10.39 -17.88 12.69
N ASP A 205 9.50 -17.38 13.53
CA ASP A 205 8.05 -17.33 13.24
C ASP A 205 7.73 -16.48 12.01
N VAL A 206 8.52 -15.41 11.81
CA VAL A 206 8.45 -14.52 10.65
C VAL A 206 9.85 -14.19 10.15
N VAL A 207 10.03 -14.27 8.83
CA VAL A 207 11.22 -13.82 8.11
C VAL A 207 10.85 -12.61 7.25
N VAL A 208 11.50 -11.47 7.46
CA VAL A 208 11.31 -10.24 6.67
C VAL A 208 12.43 -10.11 5.64
N PHE A 209 12.05 -9.76 4.42
CA PHE A 209 12.94 -9.62 3.26
C PHE A 209 13.01 -8.16 2.85
N ASP A 210 14.23 -7.67 2.65
CA ASP A 210 14.47 -6.25 2.33
C ASP A 210 14.75 -5.96 0.85
N GLU A 211 14.93 -4.67 0.55
CA GLU A 211 15.14 -4.11 -0.79
C GLU A 211 16.43 -4.61 -1.47
N SER A 212 17.40 -5.15 -0.73
CA SER A 212 18.65 -5.62 -1.32
C SER A 212 18.45 -6.83 -2.24
N LEU A 213 17.35 -7.57 -2.07
CA LEU A 213 16.96 -8.68 -2.95
C LEU A 213 16.55 -8.23 -4.35
N VAL A 214 16.27 -6.94 -4.54
CA VAL A 214 15.99 -6.32 -5.84
C VAL A 214 17.04 -5.27 -6.20
N ASP A 215 18.21 -5.33 -5.56
CA ASP A 215 19.35 -4.44 -5.76
C ASP A 215 19.05 -2.95 -5.47
N GLY A 216 18.02 -2.66 -4.67
CA GLY A 216 17.62 -1.28 -4.39
C GLY A 216 17.05 -0.50 -5.59
N GLU A 217 16.75 -1.19 -6.70
CA GLU A 217 16.29 -0.58 -7.96
C GLU A 217 14.77 -0.30 -8.00
N VAL A 218 14.00 -1.07 -7.23
CA VAL A 218 12.54 -0.98 -7.16
C VAL A 218 12.07 -1.12 -5.72
N PRO A 219 11.03 -0.39 -5.31
CA PRO A 219 10.42 -0.59 -4.01
C PRO A 219 9.98 -2.04 -3.80
N PHE A 220 10.57 -2.67 -2.79
CA PHE A 220 10.32 -4.06 -2.45
C PHE A 220 10.48 -4.31 -0.96
N GLY A 221 9.55 -5.06 -0.41
CA GLY A 221 9.74 -5.81 0.81
C GLY A 221 8.82 -7.01 0.81
N ALA A 222 9.09 -7.98 1.65
CA ALA A 222 8.18 -9.09 1.86
C ALA A 222 8.36 -9.65 3.26
N PHE A 223 7.40 -10.43 3.72
CA PHE A 223 7.66 -11.32 4.84
C PHE A 223 7.08 -12.70 4.56
N ALA A 224 7.80 -13.72 5.01
CA ALA A 224 7.32 -15.09 5.10
C ALA A 224 6.99 -15.38 6.57
N ALA A 225 5.83 -15.94 6.86
CA ALA A 225 5.45 -16.35 8.21
C ALA A 225 4.91 -17.77 8.20
N THR A 226 4.96 -18.44 9.34
CA THR A 226 4.39 -19.79 9.49
C THR A 226 2.91 -19.79 9.10
N ASP A 227 2.43 -20.90 8.51
CA ASP A 227 1.03 -21.03 8.08
C ASP A 227 0.07 -20.90 9.26
N GLU A 228 0.49 -21.29 10.46
CA GLU A 228 -0.27 -21.08 11.69
C GLU A 228 -0.49 -19.58 11.95
N LEU A 229 0.60 -18.80 11.91
CA LEU A 229 0.56 -17.37 12.20
C LEU A 229 -0.20 -16.61 11.10
N LEU A 230 0.25 -16.71 9.84
CA LEU A 230 -0.40 -15.98 8.73
C LEU A 230 -1.81 -16.52 8.42
N GLY A 231 -2.10 -17.77 8.75
CA GLY A 231 -3.41 -18.39 8.63
C GLY A 231 -4.50 -17.61 9.36
N ARG A 232 -4.16 -16.95 10.48
CA ARG A 232 -5.06 -16.07 11.24
C ARG A 232 -5.61 -14.94 10.35
N TRP A 233 -4.80 -14.34 9.48
CA TRP A 233 -5.22 -13.28 8.54
C TRP A 233 -5.90 -13.81 7.27
N ARG A 234 -5.80 -15.12 6.99
CA ARG A 234 -6.42 -15.76 5.82
C ARG A 234 -7.83 -16.28 6.08
N ARG A 235 -8.32 -16.18 7.33
CA ARG A 235 -9.71 -16.48 7.70
C ARG A 235 -10.70 -15.67 6.86
N ARG A 236 -11.89 -16.21 6.65
CA ARG A 236 -12.93 -15.57 5.83
C ARG A 236 -13.28 -14.20 6.43
N GLY A 237 -13.22 -13.14 5.63
CA GLY A 237 -13.48 -11.76 6.06
C GLY A 237 -12.23 -10.98 6.48
N MET A 238 -11.07 -11.62 6.61
CA MET A 238 -9.80 -11.00 7.03
C MET A 238 -8.80 -10.75 5.90
N GLY A 239 -9.10 -11.16 4.67
CA GLY A 239 -8.17 -11.03 3.53
C GLY A 239 -7.79 -9.60 3.12
N THR A 240 -8.31 -8.56 3.79
CA THR A 240 -7.93 -7.15 3.60
C THR A 240 -7.32 -6.52 4.86
N PHE A 241 -7.04 -7.32 5.90
CA PHE A 241 -6.56 -6.85 7.21
C PHE A 241 -5.19 -6.16 7.12
N HIS A 242 -4.37 -6.62 6.17
CA HIS A 242 -3.21 -5.89 5.70
C HIS A 242 -3.19 -6.00 4.18
N SER A 243 -2.84 -4.90 3.51
CA SER A 243 -2.70 -4.83 2.07
C SER A 243 -1.86 -3.62 1.73
N THR A 244 -1.12 -3.71 0.66
CA THR A 244 -0.36 -2.60 0.11
C THR A 244 -1.02 -2.10 -1.17
N THR A 245 -0.73 -0.85 -1.53
CA THR A 245 -1.32 -0.22 -2.73
C THR A 245 -0.81 -0.87 -4.01
N PHE A 246 0.49 -1.14 -4.08
CA PHE A 246 1.16 -1.58 -5.30
C PHE A 246 1.64 -3.04 -5.28
N GLN A 247 1.43 -3.84 -4.22
CA GLN A 247 1.73 -5.28 -4.29
C GLN A 247 0.45 -6.13 -4.30
N PRO A 248 0.51 -7.31 -4.95
CA PRO A 248 1.62 -7.80 -5.78
C PRO A 248 1.70 -7.05 -7.12
N ASN A 249 2.92 -6.84 -7.64
CA ASN A 249 3.15 -6.28 -8.98
C ASN A 249 4.17 -7.05 -9.82
N ALA A 250 4.10 -6.83 -11.14
CA ALA A 250 4.92 -7.53 -12.11
C ALA A 250 6.37 -7.05 -12.05
N VAL A 251 6.60 -5.74 -12.02
CA VAL A 251 7.93 -5.12 -12.13
C VAL A 251 8.86 -5.56 -10.99
N ALA A 252 8.42 -5.44 -9.74
CA ALA A 252 9.20 -5.85 -8.57
C ALA A 252 9.45 -7.37 -8.56
N SER A 253 8.47 -8.16 -8.97
CA SER A 253 8.62 -9.62 -9.06
C SER A 253 9.62 -10.02 -10.13
N MET A 254 9.57 -9.39 -11.32
CA MET A 254 10.54 -9.64 -12.39
C MET A 254 11.96 -9.26 -11.97
N GLN A 255 12.13 -8.12 -11.31
CA GLN A 255 13.43 -7.68 -10.81
C GLN A 255 13.97 -8.66 -9.76
N LEU A 256 13.15 -9.07 -8.78
CA LEU A 256 13.52 -10.07 -7.78
C LEU A 256 14.01 -11.37 -8.44
N LEU A 257 13.27 -11.89 -9.43
CA LEU A 257 13.66 -13.12 -10.12
C LEU A 257 15.00 -12.99 -10.85
N ARG A 258 15.27 -11.84 -11.48
CA ARG A 258 16.55 -11.56 -12.13
C ARG A 258 17.69 -11.45 -11.13
N CYS A 259 17.50 -10.73 -10.03
CA CYS A 259 18.48 -10.62 -8.95
C CYS A 259 18.77 -11.98 -8.30
N LEU A 260 17.75 -12.78 -7.98
CA LEU A 260 17.95 -14.12 -7.42
C LEU A 260 18.68 -15.05 -8.40
N ARG A 261 18.35 -15.01 -9.70
CA ARG A 261 19.07 -15.79 -10.72
C ARG A 261 20.53 -15.38 -10.81
N ARG A 262 20.83 -14.08 -10.67
CA ARG A 262 22.19 -13.53 -10.75
C ARG A 262 23.02 -13.82 -9.50
N TYR A 263 22.50 -13.47 -8.33
CA TYR A 263 23.24 -13.46 -7.07
C TYR A 263 23.09 -14.75 -6.26
N CYS A 264 22.07 -15.56 -6.53
CA CYS A 264 21.82 -16.84 -5.87
C CYS A 264 21.66 -17.98 -6.90
N PRO A 265 22.60 -18.15 -7.86
CA PRO A 265 22.39 -19.00 -9.04
C PRO A 265 22.18 -20.47 -8.68
N THR A 266 22.91 -20.99 -7.69
CA THR A 266 22.75 -22.38 -7.22
C THR A 266 21.38 -22.60 -6.59
N PHE A 267 20.92 -21.69 -5.73
CA PHE A 267 19.59 -21.75 -5.13
C PHE A 267 18.51 -21.67 -6.22
N TYR A 268 18.62 -20.70 -7.13
CA TYR A 268 17.68 -20.52 -8.24
C TYR A 268 17.59 -21.77 -9.13
N ALA A 269 18.74 -22.35 -9.51
CA ALA A 269 18.82 -23.52 -10.38
C ALA A 269 18.15 -24.76 -9.78
N ARG A 270 18.25 -24.98 -8.46
CA ARG A 270 17.55 -26.09 -7.77
C ARG A 270 16.03 -26.03 -7.95
N HIS A 271 15.48 -24.84 -8.15
CA HIS A 271 14.04 -24.61 -8.26
C HIS A 271 13.54 -24.43 -9.70
N ASP A 272 14.42 -24.40 -10.70
CA ASP A 272 14.09 -24.05 -12.09
C ASP A 272 13.00 -24.94 -12.71
N GLY A 273 12.96 -26.23 -12.36
CA GLY A 273 11.88 -27.15 -12.76
C GLY A 273 10.50 -26.69 -12.28
N VAL A 274 10.40 -26.26 -11.01
CA VAL A 274 9.14 -25.77 -10.43
C VAL A 274 8.79 -24.39 -10.98
N LEU A 275 9.77 -23.52 -11.18
CA LEU A 275 9.55 -22.20 -11.76
C LEU A 275 8.97 -22.28 -13.18
N ARG A 276 9.53 -23.15 -14.04
CA ARG A 276 8.99 -23.42 -15.38
C ARG A 276 7.59 -24.03 -15.33
N ARG A 277 7.31 -24.86 -14.32
CA ARG A 277 5.97 -25.41 -14.10
C ARG A 277 4.95 -24.33 -13.73
N ILE A 278 5.30 -23.40 -12.84
CA ILE A 278 4.47 -22.23 -12.50
C ILE A 278 4.17 -21.39 -13.75
N GLU A 279 5.15 -21.21 -14.62
CA GLU A 279 4.98 -20.43 -15.85
C GLU A 279 4.06 -21.12 -16.87
N ARG A 280 4.17 -22.44 -17.03
CA ARG A 280 3.50 -23.20 -18.11
C ARG A 280 2.16 -23.81 -17.70
N GLU A 281 1.99 -24.19 -16.43
CA GLU A 281 0.81 -24.91 -15.95
C GLU A 281 -0.09 -24.00 -15.09
N ARG A 282 -1.11 -23.39 -15.69
CA ARG A 282 -2.04 -22.48 -14.98
C ARG A 282 -2.65 -23.08 -13.71
N LYS A 283 -3.05 -24.36 -13.76
CA LYS A 283 -3.65 -25.03 -12.58
C LYS A 283 -2.64 -25.06 -11.43
N PHE A 284 -1.39 -25.41 -11.72
CA PHE A 284 -0.31 -25.43 -10.74
C PHE A 284 0.01 -24.01 -10.24
N CYS A 285 0.15 -23.04 -11.15
CA CYS A 285 0.34 -21.63 -10.82
C CYS A 285 -0.72 -21.10 -9.82
N HIS A 286 -2.00 -21.32 -10.11
CA HIS A 286 -3.10 -20.90 -9.26
C HIS A 286 -3.15 -21.66 -7.92
N GLN A 287 -2.80 -22.95 -7.91
CA GLN A 287 -2.71 -23.72 -6.67
C GLN A 287 -1.58 -23.19 -5.79
N THR A 288 -0.39 -22.98 -6.34
CA THR A 288 0.76 -22.41 -5.64
C THR A 288 0.46 -21.00 -5.12
N TYR A 289 -0.21 -20.16 -5.92
CA TYR A 289 -0.59 -18.81 -5.48
C TYR A 289 -1.64 -18.81 -4.37
N ALA A 290 -2.65 -19.68 -4.47
CA ALA A 290 -3.65 -19.85 -3.41
C ALA A 290 -3.01 -20.35 -2.12
N GLU A 291 -2.06 -21.27 -2.26
CA GLU A 291 -1.33 -21.88 -1.17
C GLU A 291 -0.44 -20.86 -0.47
N LEU A 292 0.45 -20.18 -1.19
CA LEU A 292 1.50 -19.34 -0.62
C LEU A 292 1.06 -17.91 -0.30
N TYR A 293 0.10 -17.36 -1.04
CA TYR A 293 -0.24 -15.93 -0.98
C TYR A 293 -1.73 -15.69 -0.71
N SER A 294 -2.61 -15.90 -1.70
CA SER A 294 -4.02 -15.50 -1.58
C SER A 294 -5.01 -16.41 -2.31
N PRO A 295 -5.72 -17.30 -1.58
CA PRO A 295 -6.79 -18.11 -2.17
C PRO A 295 -8.00 -17.25 -2.59
N SER A 296 -8.19 -16.08 -1.98
CA SER A 296 -9.26 -15.15 -2.35
C SER A 296 -9.04 -14.49 -3.69
N LEU A 297 -7.80 -14.12 -4.03
CA LEU A 297 -7.49 -13.55 -5.35
C LEU A 297 -7.60 -14.60 -6.46
N VAL A 298 -7.24 -15.85 -6.21
CA VAL A 298 -7.47 -16.95 -7.18
C VAL A 298 -8.96 -17.16 -7.44
N ARG A 299 -9.81 -17.09 -6.40
CA ARG A 299 -11.27 -17.16 -6.56
C ARG A 299 -11.80 -15.96 -7.35
N LEU A 300 -11.29 -14.76 -7.06
CA LEU A 300 -11.65 -13.55 -7.79
C LEU A 300 -11.30 -13.69 -9.27
N ALA A 301 -10.05 -14.07 -9.60
CA ALA A 301 -9.59 -14.27 -10.98
C ALA A 301 -10.49 -15.24 -11.76
N LYS A 302 -10.90 -16.35 -11.13
CA LYS A 302 -11.84 -17.31 -11.72
C LYS A 302 -13.22 -16.69 -11.97
N LEU A 303 -13.76 -16.00 -10.97
CA LEU A 303 -15.09 -15.37 -11.04
C LEU A 303 -15.15 -14.30 -12.14
N THR A 304 -14.09 -13.50 -12.28
CA THR A 304 -13.99 -12.41 -13.24
C THR A 304 -13.57 -12.86 -14.65
N GLY A 305 -13.25 -14.15 -14.83
CA GLY A 305 -12.79 -14.70 -16.11
C GLY A 305 -11.38 -14.24 -16.50
N PHE A 306 -10.55 -13.87 -15.52
CA PHE A 306 -9.13 -13.53 -15.68
C PHE A 306 -8.20 -14.69 -15.30
N ALA A 307 -8.75 -15.81 -14.83
CA ALA A 307 -8.04 -17.08 -14.66
C ALA A 307 -7.76 -17.76 -16.01
N HIS A 308 -6.96 -17.11 -16.87
CA HIS A 308 -6.68 -17.52 -18.25
C HIS A 308 -5.17 -17.56 -18.53
N ASP A 309 -4.72 -18.40 -19.46
CA ASP A 309 -3.28 -18.57 -19.77
C ASP A 309 -2.69 -17.34 -20.47
N GLN A 310 -3.54 -16.65 -21.23
CA GLN A 310 -3.20 -15.41 -21.91
C GLN A 310 -4.01 -14.26 -21.33
N VAL A 311 -3.36 -13.43 -20.53
CA VAL A 311 -3.88 -12.14 -20.07
C VAL A 311 -2.86 -11.07 -20.46
N ARG A 312 -3.32 -10.07 -21.19
CA ARG A 312 -2.51 -8.92 -21.65
C ARG A 312 -3.22 -7.63 -21.32
N ALA A 313 -2.49 -6.55 -21.11
CA ALA A 313 -3.08 -5.24 -20.88
C ALA A 313 -2.33 -4.15 -21.65
N SER A 314 -3.07 -3.28 -22.31
CA SER A 314 -2.51 -2.18 -23.11
C SER A 314 -3.54 -1.06 -23.27
N GLY A 315 -3.11 0.19 -23.09
CA GLY A 315 -4.01 1.34 -23.06
C GLY A 315 -5.07 1.17 -21.97
N HIS A 316 -6.34 1.45 -22.26
CA HIS A 316 -7.39 1.38 -21.25
C HIS A 316 -7.99 -0.02 -21.04
N TYR A 317 -7.36 -1.07 -21.59
CA TYR A 317 -7.98 -2.39 -21.72
C TYR A 317 -7.11 -3.53 -21.22
N VAL A 318 -7.79 -4.55 -20.71
CA VAL A 318 -7.24 -5.87 -20.43
C VAL A 318 -7.90 -6.89 -21.37
N THR A 319 -7.09 -7.71 -22.03
CA THR A 319 -7.53 -8.81 -22.87
C THR A 319 -7.26 -10.14 -22.17
N ALA A 320 -8.30 -10.95 -21.95
CA ALA A 320 -8.19 -12.29 -21.37
C ALA A 320 -9.00 -13.28 -22.21
N GLY A 321 -8.31 -14.29 -22.76
CA GLY A 321 -8.95 -15.31 -23.63
C GLY A 321 -9.68 -14.72 -24.83
N GLY A 322 -9.08 -13.72 -25.48
CA GLY A 322 -9.67 -13.00 -26.61
C GLY A 322 -10.72 -11.95 -26.24
N ARG A 323 -11.21 -11.94 -24.99
CA ARG A 323 -12.17 -10.93 -24.51
C ARG A 323 -11.44 -9.68 -24.07
N ARG A 324 -11.70 -8.56 -24.75
CA ARG A 324 -11.20 -7.23 -24.38
C ARG A 324 -12.17 -6.56 -23.39
N VAL A 325 -11.64 -6.12 -22.26
CA VAL A 325 -12.38 -5.52 -21.15
C VAL A 325 -11.82 -4.13 -20.87
N PHE A 326 -12.68 -3.12 -20.80
CA PHE A 326 -12.28 -1.79 -20.35
C PHE A 326 -12.00 -1.81 -18.85
N ASP A 327 -10.82 -1.33 -18.45
CA ASP A 327 -10.42 -1.29 -17.05
C ASP A 327 -10.82 0.04 -16.39
N GLY A 328 -12.02 0.06 -15.80
CA GLY A 328 -12.52 1.17 -15.01
C GLY A 328 -11.99 1.22 -13.57
N VAL A 329 -11.15 0.27 -13.15
CA VAL A 329 -10.50 0.26 -11.83
C VAL A 329 -9.09 0.85 -11.93
N ALA A 330 -8.39 0.57 -13.03
CA ALA A 330 -7.11 1.15 -13.44
C ALA A 330 -6.05 1.15 -12.33
N GLY A 331 -5.80 -0.04 -11.78
CA GLY A 331 -4.87 -0.23 -10.66
C GLY A 331 -5.35 0.39 -9.33
N VAL A 332 -6.65 0.61 -9.16
CA VAL A 332 -7.25 1.34 -8.01
C VAL A 332 -6.84 2.82 -8.04
N ALA A 333 -7.10 3.49 -9.17
CA ALA A 333 -6.76 4.88 -9.46
C ALA A 333 -5.26 5.17 -9.66
N CYS A 334 -4.45 4.15 -9.98
CA CYS A 334 -3.01 4.33 -10.23
C CYS A 334 -2.68 4.78 -11.65
N SER A 335 -3.58 4.54 -12.60
CA SER A 335 -3.32 4.79 -14.02
C SER A 335 -3.58 6.24 -14.42
N VAL A 336 -2.56 6.87 -15.01
CA VAL A 336 -2.70 8.14 -15.73
C VAL A 336 -2.91 7.84 -17.22
N ARG A 337 -2.01 7.06 -17.84
CA ARG A 337 -1.96 6.84 -19.30
C ARG A 337 -2.52 5.49 -19.78
N GLY A 338 -3.03 4.66 -18.88
CA GLY A 338 -3.41 3.27 -19.17
C GLY A 338 -2.29 2.26 -18.90
N HIS A 339 -2.51 1.02 -19.32
CA HIS A 339 -1.60 -0.12 -19.19
C HIS A 339 -0.48 -0.06 -20.22
N ASN A 340 0.74 -0.38 -19.79
CA ASN A 340 1.93 -0.55 -20.63
C ASN A 340 2.14 0.61 -21.64
N PRO A 341 2.31 1.87 -21.18
CA PRO A 341 2.54 3.01 -22.06
C PRO A 341 3.85 2.80 -22.86
N PRO A 342 3.80 2.79 -24.21
CA PRO A 342 4.91 2.33 -25.04
C PRO A 342 6.17 3.21 -24.94
N LEU A 343 6.00 4.50 -24.64
CA LEU A 343 7.09 5.47 -24.53
C LEU A 343 7.67 5.59 -23.13
N PHE A 344 7.15 4.85 -22.14
CA PHE A 344 7.54 4.99 -20.73
C PHE A 344 9.05 4.93 -20.53
N VAL A 345 9.71 3.89 -21.06
CA VAL A 345 11.15 3.65 -20.88
C VAL A 345 11.97 4.80 -21.46
N ALA A 346 11.60 5.26 -22.67
CA ALA A 346 12.31 6.36 -23.33
C ALA A 346 12.14 7.66 -22.54
N GLU A 347 10.91 7.99 -22.13
CA GLU A 347 10.60 9.23 -21.40
C GLU A 347 11.30 9.28 -20.04
N THR A 348 11.32 8.18 -19.28
CA THR A 348 12.03 8.14 -18.00
C THR A 348 13.54 8.20 -18.18
N ALA A 349 14.08 7.58 -19.23
CA ALA A 349 15.51 7.61 -19.52
C ALA A 349 15.96 9.00 -19.97
N ASP A 350 15.17 9.68 -20.79
CA ASP A 350 15.45 11.05 -21.24
C ASP A 350 15.46 12.02 -20.05
N VAL A 351 14.55 11.85 -19.08
CA VAL A 351 14.60 12.62 -17.83
C VAL A 351 15.87 12.32 -17.03
N ALA A 352 16.25 11.05 -16.90
CA ALA A 352 17.42 10.65 -16.13
C ALA A 352 18.76 11.18 -16.69
N ARG A 353 18.81 11.59 -17.97
CA ARG A 353 20.00 12.20 -18.58
C ARG A 353 20.24 13.65 -18.15
N ASP A 354 19.22 14.33 -17.63
CA ASP A 354 19.33 15.72 -17.18
C ASP A 354 19.71 15.77 -15.69
N PRO A 355 20.92 16.19 -15.30
CA PRO A 355 21.31 16.24 -13.89
C PRO A 355 20.46 17.20 -13.05
N ALA A 356 19.71 18.13 -13.68
CA ALA A 356 18.83 19.07 -13.00
C ALA A 356 17.42 18.53 -12.73
N TYR A 357 17.08 17.30 -13.16
CA TYR A 357 15.71 16.79 -13.13
C TYR A 357 15.08 16.84 -11.71
N ARG A 358 15.87 16.64 -10.64
CA ARG A 358 15.36 16.70 -9.26
C ARG A 358 14.96 18.12 -8.85
N ALA A 359 15.75 19.11 -9.25
CA ALA A 359 15.45 20.52 -8.98
C ALA A 359 14.22 20.98 -9.79
N GLU A 360 14.11 20.55 -11.05
CA GLU A 360 12.90 20.81 -11.84
C GLU A 360 11.65 20.18 -11.19
N LEU A 361 11.74 18.92 -10.78
CA LEU A 361 10.63 18.25 -10.11
C LEU A 361 10.23 18.99 -8.81
N ALA A 362 11.20 19.39 -8.00
CA ALA A 362 10.93 20.16 -6.78
C ALA A 362 10.25 21.49 -7.09
N GLY A 363 10.73 22.24 -8.10
CA GLY A 363 10.12 23.49 -8.55
C GLY A 363 8.68 23.29 -9.03
N ARG A 364 8.43 22.29 -9.87
CA ARG A 364 7.06 21.98 -10.35
C ARG A 364 6.12 21.55 -9.23
N LEU A 365 6.59 20.71 -8.31
CA LEU A 365 5.79 20.32 -7.15
C LEU A 365 5.45 21.53 -6.29
N HIS A 366 6.39 22.44 -6.09
CA HIS A 366 6.14 23.70 -5.38
C HIS A 366 5.10 24.55 -6.11
N GLU A 367 5.25 24.79 -7.41
CA GLU A 367 4.29 25.56 -8.22
C GLU A 367 2.88 24.97 -8.19
N LEU A 368 2.76 23.65 -8.25
CA LEU A 368 1.47 22.96 -8.32
C LEU A 368 0.80 22.76 -6.95
N SER A 369 1.57 22.78 -5.86
CA SER A 369 1.06 22.47 -4.51
C SER A 369 1.11 23.63 -3.51
N GLY A 370 1.95 24.63 -3.75
CA GLY A 370 2.29 25.67 -2.76
C GLY A 370 3.25 25.20 -1.66
N LEU A 371 3.71 23.95 -1.66
CA LEU A 371 4.56 23.38 -0.61
C LEU A 371 6.03 23.35 -1.06
N ALA A 372 6.93 23.85 -0.21
CA ALA A 372 8.34 24.04 -0.54
C ALA A 372 9.17 22.74 -0.51
N HIS A 373 8.70 21.72 0.22
CA HIS A 373 9.47 20.50 0.44
C HIS A 373 8.72 19.24 0.05
N ALA A 374 9.48 18.23 -0.34
CA ALA A 374 9.01 16.89 -0.60
C ALA A 374 9.96 15.83 -0.02
N VAL A 375 9.39 14.72 0.44
CA VAL A 375 10.11 13.46 0.67
C VAL A 375 9.45 12.33 -0.14
N PRO A 376 10.24 11.42 -0.73
CA PRO A 376 9.73 10.28 -1.46
C PRO A 376 9.15 9.21 -0.54
N ALA A 377 8.15 8.51 -1.06
CA ALA A 377 7.52 7.35 -0.45
C ALA A 377 7.28 6.27 -1.50
N VAL A 378 7.00 5.05 -1.05
CA VAL A 378 6.86 3.88 -1.93
C VAL A 378 5.41 3.41 -2.08
N SER A 379 4.52 3.94 -1.25
CA SER A 379 3.11 3.61 -1.21
C SER A 379 2.34 4.75 -0.56
N GLY A 380 1.03 4.83 -0.83
CA GLY A 380 0.17 5.79 -0.13
C GLY A 380 0.20 5.63 1.40
N ALA A 381 0.27 4.40 1.91
CA ALA A 381 0.37 4.16 3.35
C ALA A 381 1.70 4.71 3.91
N SER A 382 2.83 4.42 3.25
CA SER A 382 4.13 4.97 3.67
C SER A 382 4.18 6.50 3.59
N ALA A 383 3.56 7.14 2.59
CA ALA A 383 3.45 8.60 2.53
C ALA A 383 2.66 9.15 3.73
N VAL A 384 1.51 8.53 4.05
CA VAL A 384 0.73 8.92 5.24
C VAL A 384 1.50 8.71 6.54
N GLU A 385 2.29 7.63 6.66
CA GLU A 385 3.16 7.45 7.84
C GLU A 385 4.22 8.54 7.94
N GLN A 386 4.90 8.85 6.83
CA GLN A 386 5.91 9.91 6.80
C GLN A 386 5.28 11.26 7.17
N ALA A 387 4.12 11.61 6.61
CA ALA A 387 3.41 12.84 6.94
C ALA A 387 3.06 12.93 8.43
N LEU A 388 2.52 11.85 9.01
CA LEU A 388 2.21 11.80 10.43
C LEU A 388 3.48 11.91 11.30
N LYS A 389 4.56 11.23 10.92
CA LYS A 389 5.83 11.28 11.66
C LYS A 389 6.45 12.69 11.62
N LEU A 390 6.50 13.32 10.44
CA LEU A 390 6.96 14.71 10.27
C LEU A 390 6.10 15.69 11.08
N ALA A 391 4.77 15.55 11.00
CA ALA A 391 3.85 16.41 11.73
C ALA A 391 3.99 16.26 13.26
N LEU A 392 4.04 15.03 13.77
CA LEU A 392 4.16 14.77 15.20
C LEU A 392 5.53 15.18 15.77
N ALA A 393 6.60 15.01 14.99
CA ALA A 393 7.94 15.45 15.38
C ALA A 393 8.06 16.97 15.43
N SER A 394 7.48 17.69 14.45
CA SER A 394 7.49 19.16 14.44
C SER A 394 6.62 19.78 15.53
N GLN A 395 5.53 19.11 15.93
CA GLN A 395 4.50 19.67 16.81
C GLN A 395 4.67 19.42 18.31
N ARG A 396 5.78 18.81 18.76
CA ARG A 396 5.98 18.52 20.19
C ARG A 396 5.86 19.78 21.07
N PRO A 397 5.23 19.70 22.26
CA PRO A 397 4.68 18.50 22.89
C PRO A 397 3.25 18.12 22.42
N ARG A 398 2.64 18.82 21.45
CA ARG A 398 1.28 18.54 20.93
C ARG A 398 1.26 17.26 20.08
N GLY A 399 1.01 16.13 20.74
CA GLY A 399 0.97 14.81 20.11
C GLY A 399 -0.41 14.34 19.63
N HIS A 400 -1.51 15.08 19.83
CA HIS A 400 -2.81 14.54 19.43
C HIS A 400 -3.06 14.71 17.92
N VAL A 401 -3.59 13.65 17.31
CA VAL A 401 -4.09 13.64 15.93
C VAL A 401 -5.61 13.71 15.95
N LEU A 402 -6.19 14.71 15.28
CA LEU A 402 -7.62 14.71 14.98
C LEU A 402 -7.82 14.11 13.58
N ALA A 403 -8.60 13.04 13.48
CA ALA A 403 -8.91 12.37 12.22
C ALA A 403 -10.43 12.24 12.02
N LEU A 404 -10.85 12.03 10.77
CA LEU A 404 -12.27 11.90 10.43
C LEU A 404 -12.74 10.44 10.39
N ARG A 405 -13.92 10.16 10.96
CA ARG A 405 -14.58 8.85 10.76
C ARG A 405 -14.87 8.64 9.28
N GLY A 406 -14.66 7.42 8.81
CA GLY A 406 -14.79 7.05 7.40
C GLY A 406 -13.50 7.21 6.58
N GLY A 407 -12.47 7.87 7.13
CA GLY A 407 -11.16 8.03 6.49
C GLY A 407 -10.36 6.72 6.34
N PHE A 408 -9.48 6.71 5.35
CA PHE A 408 -8.56 5.62 5.00
C PHE A 408 -7.15 6.15 4.71
N GLY A 409 -6.28 6.21 5.72
CA GLY A 409 -4.87 6.59 5.58
C GLY A 409 -3.94 5.45 5.16
N GLY A 410 -4.40 4.19 5.22
CA GLY A 410 -3.57 3.01 4.92
C GLY A 410 -3.65 1.93 5.98
N LYS A 411 -2.75 0.95 5.93
CA LYS A 411 -2.82 -0.26 6.78
C LYS A 411 -1.51 -0.64 7.47
N THR A 412 -0.48 0.18 7.36
CA THR A 412 0.73 0.12 8.18
C THR A 412 0.43 0.73 9.56
N LEU A 413 1.24 0.44 10.57
CA LEU A 413 0.93 0.70 11.98
C LEU A 413 0.60 2.16 12.29
N VAL A 414 1.36 3.12 11.75
CA VAL A 414 1.16 4.55 11.98
C VAL A 414 0.05 5.09 11.09
N ALA A 415 -0.03 4.63 9.83
CA ALA A 415 -1.07 5.04 8.88
C ALA A 415 -2.48 4.61 9.32
N LEU A 416 -2.59 3.62 10.20
CA LEU A 416 -3.87 3.23 10.82
C LEU A 416 -4.50 4.36 11.64
N THR A 417 -3.74 5.38 12.05
CA THR A 417 -4.24 6.60 12.69
C THR A 417 -5.31 7.29 11.82
N GLY A 418 -5.08 7.40 10.51
CA GLY A 418 -6.04 7.95 9.56
C GLY A 418 -7.11 6.96 9.09
N THR A 419 -7.05 5.69 9.51
CA THR A 419 -7.94 4.63 9.04
C THR A 419 -9.00 4.31 10.10
N TRP A 420 -10.24 4.73 9.89
CA TRP A 420 -11.28 4.58 10.91
C TRP A 420 -11.74 3.13 11.14
N LYS A 421 -11.87 2.33 10.07
CA LYS A 421 -12.64 1.06 10.10
C LYS A 421 -12.19 0.12 11.24
N PRO A 422 -13.05 -0.14 12.26
CA PRO A 422 -12.67 -0.93 13.43
C PRO A 422 -12.15 -2.33 13.12
N SER A 423 -12.67 -2.98 12.07
CA SER A 423 -12.24 -4.33 11.66
C SER A 423 -10.80 -4.40 11.13
N LEU A 424 -10.18 -3.27 10.79
CA LEU A 424 -8.77 -3.21 10.38
C LEU A 424 -7.81 -2.90 11.54
N ARG A 425 -8.35 -2.60 12.73
CA ARG A 425 -7.61 -2.17 13.92
C ARG A 425 -7.72 -3.16 15.07
N ARG A 426 -8.85 -3.87 15.17
CA ARG A 426 -9.11 -4.83 16.23
C ARG A 426 -7.99 -5.87 16.35
N GLY A 427 -7.50 -6.08 17.57
CA GLY A 427 -6.48 -7.06 17.88
C GLY A 427 -5.04 -6.59 17.61
N LEU A 428 -4.84 -5.33 17.19
CA LEU A 428 -3.51 -4.77 16.94
C LEU A 428 -2.95 -3.94 18.09
N ASP A 429 -3.69 -3.87 19.20
CA ASP A 429 -3.36 -3.03 20.33
C ASP A 429 -1.99 -3.42 20.95
N PRO A 430 -1.26 -2.45 21.52
CA PRO A 430 -1.58 -1.01 21.52
C PRO A 430 -1.29 -0.34 20.16
N LEU A 431 -2.24 0.46 19.65
CA LEU A 431 -2.03 1.40 18.55
C LEU A 431 -1.69 2.80 19.10
N TYR A 432 -1.26 3.73 18.24
CA TYR A 432 -1.01 5.12 18.63
C TYR A 432 -2.18 5.70 19.45
N PRO A 433 -1.97 6.15 20.70
CA PRO A 433 -3.07 6.36 21.65
C PRO A 433 -3.72 7.74 21.54
N HIS A 434 -3.02 8.73 21.00
CA HIS A 434 -3.45 10.14 21.00
C HIS A 434 -4.25 10.50 19.74
N VAL A 435 -5.38 9.82 19.51
CA VAL A 435 -6.22 10.05 18.33
C VAL A 435 -7.66 10.39 18.70
N VAL A 436 -8.17 11.49 18.15
CA VAL A 436 -9.56 11.93 18.30
C VAL A 436 -10.28 11.77 16.96
N TYR A 437 -11.42 11.07 16.95
CA TYR A 437 -12.22 10.87 15.74
C TYR A 437 -13.51 11.68 15.77
N VAL A 438 -13.70 12.55 14.76
CA VAL A 438 -14.96 13.27 14.53
C VAL A 438 -15.69 12.68 13.32
N ASP A 439 -17.02 12.57 13.38
CA ASP A 439 -17.83 12.23 12.20
C ASP A 439 -18.05 13.49 11.35
N PRO A 440 -17.46 13.60 10.14
CA PRO A 440 -17.61 14.80 9.33
C PRO A 440 -19.01 14.97 8.74
N PHE A 441 -19.87 13.96 8.82
CA PHE A 441 -21.21 14.01 8.25
C PHE A 441 -22.30 14.21 9.30
N ALA A 442 -21.93 14.25 10.58
CA ALA A 442 -22.86 14.62 11.63
C ALA A 442 -23.27 16.10 11.51
N GLU A 443 -24.45 16.42 12.03
CA GLU A 443 -24.95 17.80 12.04
C GLU A 443 -24.10 18.67 12.99
N ASP A 444 -23.73 18.12 14.14
CA ASP A 444 -22.93 18.73 15.20
C ASP A 444 -21.41 18.63 14.98
N ALA A 445 -20.97 18.26 13.77
CA ALA A 445 -19.54 18.06 13.48
C ALA A 445 -18.67 19.30 13.79
N PRO A 446 -19.05 20.55 13.45
CA PRO A 446 -18.27 21.73 13.82
C PRO A 446 -18.12 21.91 15.34
N GLN A 447 -19.17 21.64 16.11
CA GLN A 447 -19.16 21.72 17.57
C GLN A 447 -18.27 20.63 18.18
N ALA A 448 -18.33 19.41 17.63
CA ALA A 448 -17.46 18.32 18.04
C ALA A 448 -15.98 18.61 17.76
N ILE A 449 -15.68 19.28 16.64
CA ILE A 449 -14.32 19.77 16.33
C ILE A 449 -13.88 20.80 17.36
N ALA A 450 -14.69 21.84 17.60
CA ALA A 450 -14.39 22.88 18.58
C ALA A 450 -14.07 22.29 19.96
N ALA A 451 -14.93 21.40 20.46
CA ALA A 451 -14.74 20.71 21.73
C ALA A 451 -13.49 19.82 21.75
N ALA A 452 -13.09 19.23 20.63
CA ALA A 452 -11.86 18.43 20.54
C ALA A 452 -10.61 19.31 20.74
N PHE A 453 -10.56 20.50 20.13
CA PHE A 453 -9.47 21.45 20.27
C PHE A 453 -9.39 22.09 21.68
N GLU A 454 -10.54 22.23 22.35
CA GLU A 454 -10.57 22.70 23.75
C GLU A 454 -10.08 21.63 24.73
N ARG A 455 -10.35 20.35 24.43
CA ARG A 455 -10.06 19.23 25.34
C ARG A 455 -8.66 18.64 25.17
N TYR A 456 -8.10 18.67 23.96
CA TYR A 456 -6.87 17.95 23.62
C TYR A 456 -5.85 18.88 22.96
N PRO A 457 -4.54 18.68 23.20
CA PRO A 457 -3.48 19.42 22.51
C PRO A 457 -3.26 18.83 21.11
N ILE A 458 -4.17 19.17 20.19
CA ILE A 458 -4.12 18.73 18.79
C ILE A 458 -2.88 19.32 18.11
N GLY A 459 -1.96 18.46 17.67
CA GLY A 459 -0.80 18.86 16.88
C GLY A 459 -1.09 18.83 15.38
N VAL A 460 -1.91 17.88 14.92
CA VAL A 460 -2.23 17.70 13.50
C VAL A 460 -3.67 17.25 13.29
N VAL A 461 -4.31 17.82 12.27
CA VAL A 461 -5.59 17.37 11.71
C VAL A 461 -5.29 16.59 10.43
N GLN A 462 -5.71 15.33 10.36
CA GLN A 462 -5.61 14.50 9.16
C GLN A 462 -7.00 14.31 8.52
N LEU A 463 -7.12 14.61 7.22
CA LEU A 463 -8.36 14.39 6.47
C LEU A 463 -8.14 14.02 4.99
N GLU A 464 -9.10 13.28 4.42
CA GLU A 464 -9.34 13.26 2.97
C GLU A 464 -10.45 14.28 2.66
N LEU A 465 -10.30 15.12 1.64
CA LEU A 465 -11.38 16.05 1.22
C LEU A 465 -12.54 15.34 0.54
N ILE A 466 -12.28 14.17 -0.06
CA ILE A 466 -13.29 13.20 -0.50
C ILE A 466 -12.91 11.85 0.08
N GLN A 467 -13.77 11.29 0.94
CA GLN A 467 -13.60 9.94 1.45
C GLN A 467 -13.88 8.93 0.34
N ALA A 468 -12.84 8.58 -0.43
CA ALA A 468 -12.98 7.81 -1.65
C ALA A 468 -13.19 6.31 -1.37
N VAL A 469 -12.72 5.81 -0.22
CA VAL A 469 -13.05 4.47 0.28
C VAL A 469 -14.35 4.47 1.10
N GLY A 470 -14.69 5.60 1.72
CA GLY A 470 -15.93 5.85 2.48
C GLY A 470 -17.16 6.17 1.62
N GLY A 471 -17.15 5.80 0.33
CA GLY A 471 -18.29 5.96 -0.57
C GLY A 471 -18.19 7.10 -1.57
N VAL A 472 -17.01 7.66 -1.83
CA VAL A 472 -16.83 8.82 -2.74
C VAL A 472 -17.69 10.00 -2.26
N ARG A 473 -17.50 10.38 -0.99
CA ARG A 473 -18.27 11.44 -0.32
C ARG A 473 -17.35 12.61 -0.02
N ALA A 474 -17.67 13.79 -0.55
CA ALA A 474 -16.95 15.02 -0.18
C ALA A 474 -17.23 15.38 1.28
N VAL A 475 -16.19 15.75 2.03
CA VAL A 475 -16.35 16.32 3.37
C VAL A 475 -17.13 17.64 3.25
N PRO A 476 -18.17 17.89 4.08
CA PRO A 476 -18.95 19.11 3.97
C PRO A 476 -18.09 20.38 4.16
N PRO A 477 -18.30 21.45 3.37
CA PRO A 477 -17.53 22.69 3.50
C PRO A 477 -17.48 23.23 4.93
N ARG A 478 -18.63 23.26 5.64
CA ARG A 478 -18.71 23.67 7.05
C ARG A 478 -17.74 22.95 8.00
N VAL A 479 -17.35 21.71 7.66
CA VAL A 479 -16.41 20.90 8.46
C VAL A 479 -14.98 21.23 8.05
N VAL A 480 -14.72 21.34 6.75
CA VAL A 480 -13.39 21.74 6.24
C VAL A 480 -13.00 23.12 6.76
N ASP A 481 -13.92 24.08 6.67
CA ASP A 481 -13.72 25.46 7.13
C ASP A 481 -13.46 25.51 8.64
N GLU A 482 -14.24 24.77 9.44
CA GLU A 482 -14.02 24.70 10.89
C GLU A 482 -12.65 24.10 11.22
N LEU A 483 -12.24 23.01 10.56
CA LEU A 483 -10.93 22.40 10.77
C LEU A 483 -9.80 23.38 10.42
N ALA A 484 -9.88 24.04 9.26
CA ALA A 484 -8.87 25.01 8.83
C ALA A 484 -8.77 26.19 9.80
N GLN A 485 -9.91 26.76 10.22
CA GLN A 485 -9.95 27.84 11.21
C GLN A 485 -9.36 27.43 12.55
N ARG A 486 -9.62 26.19 13.02
CA ARG A 486 -9.07 25.69 14.27
C ARG A 486 -7.57 25.42 14.17
N CYS A 487 -7.09 24.84 13.08
CA CYS A 487 -5.65 24.68 12.86
C CYS A 487 -4.92 26.03 12.93
N ALA A 488 -5.45 27.05 12.26
CA ALA A 488 -4.88 28.40 12.30
C ALA A 488 -4.90 29.01 13.72
N ARG A 489 -6.02 28.90 14.44
CA ARG A 489 -6.16 29.46 15.80
C ARG A 489 -5.32 28.75 16.87
N HIS A 490 -5.13 27.44 16.74
CA HIS A 490 -4.46 26.60 17.74
C HIS A 490 -3.02 26.23 17.36
N ASP A 491 -2.53 26.77 16.24
CA ASP A 491 -1.19 26.50 15.70
C ASP A 491 -0.97 24.98 15.48
N SER A 492 -2.03 24.29 15.06
CA SER A 492 -1.97 22.89 14.62
C SER A 492 -1.70 22.81 13.12
N LEU A 493 -1.22 21.66 12.65
CA LEU A 493 -0.96 21.40 11.23
C LEU A 493 -2.20 20.85 10.53
N LEU A 494 -2.46 21.29 9.31
CA LEU A 494 -3.47 20.71 8.42
C LEU A 494 -2.80 19.72 7.45
N PHE A 495 -3.08 18.43 7.61
CA PHE A 495 -2.61 17.35 6.75
C PHE A 495 -3.75 16.81 5.87
N VAL A 496 -3.67 17.04 4.57
CA VAL A 496 -4.63 16.52 3.59
C VAL A 496 -4.08 15.30 2.85
N ASP A 497 -4.74 14.15 3.02
CA ASP A 497 -4.43 12.93 2.26
C ASP A 497 -5.07 12.96 0.88
N GLU A 498 -4.23 13.19 -0.14
CA GLU A 498 -4.61 13.25 -1.55
C GLU A 498 -4.08 12.06 -2.36
N VAL A 499 -3.76 10.95 -1.69
CA VAL A 499 -3.24 9.74 -2.36
C VAL A 499 -4.22 9.23 -3.45
N GLN A 500 -5.53 9.44 -3.29
CA GLN A 500 -6.54 9.07 -4.29
C GLN A 500 -7.13 10.26 -5.06
N THR A 501 -7.16 11.48 -4.50
CA THR A 501 -7.80 12.65 -5.13
C THR A 501 -6.84 13.53 -5.92
N GLY A 502 -5.56 13.53 -5.55
CA GLY A 502 -4.52 14.30 -6.23
C GLY A 502 -4.09 13.66 -7.55
N MET A 503 -2.96 14.15 -8.08
CA MET A 503 -2.45 13.77 -9.41
C MET A 503 -3.53 13.93 -10.49
N PHE A 504 -4.23 15.06 -10.49
CA PHE A 504 -5.27 15.44 -11.47
C PHE A 504 -6.55 14.60 -11.45
N ARG A 505 -6.69 13.60 -10.56
CA ARG A 505 -7.87 12.71 -10.55
C ARG A 505 -9.20 13.46 -10.45
N THR A 506 -9.24 14.55 -9.67
CA THR A 506 -10.43 15.38 -9.50
C THR A 506 -10.43 16.67 -10.31
N GLY A 507 -9.56 16.79 -11.33
CA GLY A 507 -9.36 17.99 -12.13
C GLY A 507 -8.02 18.65 -11.81
N ALA A 508 -7.95 19.42 -10.73
CA ALA A 508 -6.71 20.06 -10.28
C ALA A 508 -5.63 19.04 -9.83
N PHE A 509 -4.35 19.44 -9.88
CA PHE A 509 -3.22 18.61 -9.41
C PHE A 509 -3.45 18.11 -7.98
N LEU A 510 -3.81 19.04 -7.07
CA LEU A 510 -4.36 18.75 -5.74
C LEU A 510 -5.77 19.32 -5.66
N ARG A 511 -6.68 18.59 -5.00
CA ARG A 511 -8.03 19.10 -4.73
C ARG A 511 -8.01 20.25 -3.74
N SER A 512 -7.13 20.19 -2.75
CA SER A 512 -6.93 21.21 -1.71
C SER A 512 -6.63 22.57 -2.32
N THR A 513 -5.63 22.65 -3.21
CA THR A 513 -5.29 23.90 -3.92
C THR A 513 -6.44 24.38 -4.80
N GLY A 514 -7.13 23.46 -5.50
CA GLY A 514 -8.33 23.79 -6.28
C GLY A 514 -9.52 24.30 -5.47
N LEU A 515 -9.55 24.09 -4.15
CA LEU A 515 -10.56 24.62 -3.22
C LEU A 515 -10.06 25.84 -2.42
N GLY A 516 -8.84 26.33 -2.67
CA GLY A 516 -8.23 27.42 -1.90
C GLY A 516 -7.87 27.03 -0.46
N ILE A 517 -7.68 25.74 -0.20
CA ILE A 517 -7.22 25.23 1.10
C ILE A 517 -5.70 25.23 1.09
N GLU A 518 -5.09 25.75 2.15
CA GLU A 518 -3.64 25.82 2.35
C GLU A 518 -3.20 24.78 3.40
N PRO A 519 -2.95 23.52 3.00
CA PRO A 519 -2.47 22.50 3.91
C PRO A 519 -1.00 22.74 4.30
N ASP A 520 -0.61 22.27 5.49
CA ASP A 520 0.80 22.21 5.89
C ASP A 520 1.49 20.95 5.36
N LEU A 521 0.74 19.86 5.18
CA LEU A 521 1.22 18.62 4.57
C LEU A 521 0.19 18.06 3.58
N VAL A 522 0.68 17.46 2.50
CA VAL A 522 -0.13 16.72 1.53
C VAL A 522 0.57 15.42 1.15
N THR A 523 -0.19 14.32 1.08
CA THR A 523 0.31 13.07 0.51
C THR A 523 -0.25 12.82 -0.88
N ILE A 524 0.62 12.50 -1.84
CA ILE A 524 0.24 12.03 -3.17
C ILE A 524 0.78 10.61 -3.39
N GLY A 525 0.05 9.81 -4.15
CA GLY A 525 0.43 8.43 -4.46
C GLY A 525 -0.30 8.00 -5.72
N LYS A 526 -0.57 6.69 -5.84
CA LYS A 526 -1.39 6.10 -6.92
C LYS A 526 -1.04 6.63 -8.31
N GLY A 527 -1.66 7.72 -8.77
CA GLY A 527 -1.33 8.39 -10.03
C GLY A 527 0.16 8.72 -10.19
N THR A 528 0.91 8.93 -9.10
CA THR A 528 2.38 9.07 -9.13
C THR A 528 3.11 7.87 -9.75
N SER A 529 2.50 6.68 -9.69
CA SER A 529 3.09 5.45 -10.22
C SER A 529 2.92 5.30 -11.73
N ASP A 530 1.94 6.00 -12.29
CA ASP A 530 1.36 5.76 -13.61
C ASP A 530 1.13 4.26 -13.92
N MET A 531 0.81 3.47 -12.89
CA MET A 531 0.66 2.03 -12.96
C MET A 531 1.92 1.26 -13.44
N MET A 532 3.08 1.91 -13.45
CA MET A 532 4.35 1.36 -13.90
C MET A 532 5.30 1.11 -12.73
N PHE A 533 5.54 2.09 -11.88
CA PHE A 533 6.51 2.00 -10.78
C PHE A 533 5.88 2.40 -9.44
N PRO A 534 5.92 1.56 -8.39
CA PRO A 534 5.41 1.93 -7.07
C PRO A 534 6.04 3.24 -6.59
N SER A 535 5.24 4.26 -6.33
CA SER A 535 5.74 5.56 -5.90
C SER A 535 4.66 6.34 -5.16
N ALA A 536 5.10 7.23 -4.28
CA ALA A 536 4.29 8.23 -3.60
C ALA A 536 5.21 9.38 -3.14
N MET A 537 4.64 10.49 -2.66
CA MET A 537 5.38 11.60 -2.06
C MET A 537 4.61 12.16 -0.87
N THR A 538 5.35 12.66 0.11
CA THR A 538 4.84 13.56 1.14
C THR A 538 5.38 14.95 0.85
N LEU A 539 4.49 15.88 0.56
CA LEU A 539 4.78 17.30 0.38
C LEU A 539 4.50 18.02 1.70
N TYR A 540 5.30 19.02 2.05
CA TYR A 540 5.14 19.76 3.31
C TYR A 540 5.71 21.18 3.26
N SER A 541 5.21 22.03 4.16
CA SER A 541 5.51 23.46 4.20
C SER A 541 6.87 23.77 4.85
N ASP A 542 7.39 24.97 4.57
CA ASP A 542 8.59 25.51 5.24
C ASP A 542 8.42 25.51 6.77
N ARG A 543 7.21 25.77 7.26
CA ARG A 543 6.88 25.75 8.70
C ARG A 543 7.18 24.39 9.32
N VAL A 544 6.87 23.29 8.64
CA VAL A 544 7.17 21.93 9.12
C VAL A 544 8.68 21.67 9.06
N GLN A 545 9.36 22.07 7.98
CA GLN A 545 10.81 21.90 7.87
C GLN A 545 11.57 22.67 8.95
N GLN A 546 11.28 23.96 9.12
CA GLN A 546 11.92 24.80 10.13
C GLN A 546 11.72 24.24 11.54
N ALA A 547 10.51 23.78 11.87
CA ALA A 547 10.24 23.18 13.17
C ALA A 547 10.99 21.86 13.42
N LEU A 548 11.30 21.10 12.37
CA LEU A 548 12.17 19.91 12.49
C LEU A 548 13.63 20.31 12.68
N ASP A 549 14.10 21.31 11.94
CA ASP A 549 15.47 21.82 12.00
C ASP A 549 15.78 22.45 13.35
N ASP A 550 14.88 23.28 13.89
CA ASP A 550 14.97 23.88 15.22
C ASP A 550 15.07 22.82 16.34
N ARG A 551 14.55 21.62 16.08
CA ARG A 551 14.59 20.47 16.98
C ARG A 551 15.72 19.51 16.68
N GLY A 552 16.58 19.79 15.70
CA GLY A 552 17.65 18.86 15.27
C GLY A 552 17.14 17.50 14.81
N CYS A 553 15.93 17.43 14.25
CA CYS A 553 15.30 16.18 13.82
C CYS A 553 15.64 15.87 12.36
N THR A 554 16.35 14.76 12.10
CA THR A 554 16.84 14.39 10.76
C THR A 554 15.86 13.56 9.92
N ILE A 555 14.68 13.22 10.46
CA ILE A 555 13.74 12.26 9.87
C ILE A 555 13.39 12.51 8.39
N ALA A 556 13.34 13.79 7.96
CA ALA A 556 13.09 14.13 6.57
C ALA A 556 14.26 13.76 5.64
N ALA A 557 15.51 13.92 6.09
CA ALA A 557 16.70 13.51 5.35
C ALA A 557 16.74 11.99 5.18
N ASP A 558 16.47 11.26 6.27
CA ASP A 558 16.41 9.80 6.29
C ASP A 558 15.37 9.25 5.32
N PHE A 559 14.18 9.87 5.22
CA PHE A 559 13.19 9.46 4.22
C PHE A 559 13.67 9.69 2.79
N ARG A 560 14.37 10.79 2.50
CA ARG A 560 14.95 11.04 1.16
C ARG A 560 16.01 10.01 0.81
N GLU A 561 16.86 9.67 1.76
CA GLU A 561 17.91 8.67 1.56
C GLU A 561 17.33 7.27 1.33
N ARG A 562 16.39 6.85 2.19
CA ARG A 562 15.82 5.50 2.17
C ARG A 562 14.91 5.25 0.98
N TYR A 563 14.04 6.20 0.67
CA TYR A 563 12.98 6.03 -0.34
C TYR A 563 13.23 6.81 -1.64
N GLY A 564 14.39 7.47 -1.78
CA GLY A 564 14.78 8.21 -2.98
C GLY A 564 15.23 7.34 -4.14
N TYR A 565 14.31 6.63 -4.78
CA TYR A 565 14.58 5.89 -6.03
C TYR A 565 14.61 6.84 -7.23
N GLU A 566 15.64 6.76 -8.07
CA GLU A 566 15.74 7.55 -9.32
C GLU A 566 14.49 7.41 -10.18
N THR A 567 14.02 6.17 -10.33
CA THR A 567 12.82 5.84 -11.11
C THR A 567 11.55 6.50 -10.56
N THR A 568 11.45 6.76 -9.26
CA THR A 568 10.32 7.52 -8.68
C THR A 568 10.31 8.93 -9.26
N TYR A 569 11.44 9.62 -9.21
CA TYR A 569 11.53 11.01 -9.63
C TYR A 569 11.37 11.15 -11.15
N THR A 570 12.02 10.28 -11.93
CA THR A 570 11.94 10.32 -13.40
C THR A 570 10.52 9.98 -13.89
N THR A 571 9.85 9.01 -13.26
CA THR A 571 8.45 8.65 -13.55
C THR A 571 7.50 9.80 -13.23
N LEU A 572 7.67 10.44 -12.07
CA LEU A 572 6.81 11.54 -11.66
C LEU A 572 7.01 12.76 -12.57
N LEU A 573 8.26 13.16 -12.83
CA LEU A 573 8.52 14.31 -13.70
C LEU A 573 8.05 14.07 -15.14
N ALA A 574 8.27 12.87 -15.69
CA ALA A 574 7.75 12.51 -17.02
C ALA A 574 6.21 12.56 -17.04
N THR A 575 5.56 12.09 -15.99
CA THR A 575 4.10 12.17 -15.83
C THR A 575 3.62 13.62 -15.78
N LEU A 576 4.29 14.50 -15.03
CA LEU A 576 3.94 15.93 -14.93
C LEU A 576 4.11 16.67 -16.26
N ARG A 577 5.26 16.51 -16.94
CA ARG A 577 5.52 17.12 -18.26
C ARG A 577 4.46 16.72 -19.30
N ARG A 578 4.04 15.44 -19.29
CA ARG A 578 2.96 14.97 -20.16
C ARG A 578 1.61 15.52 -19.75
N SER A 579 1.33 15.58 -18.45
CA SER A 579 0.06 16.12 -17.94
C SER A 579 -0.16 17.56 -18.39
N GLU A 580 0.89 18.37 -18.44
CA GLU A 580 0.86 19.73 -18.98
C GLU A 580 0.63 19.74 -20.50
N THR A 581 1.44 18.97 -21.25
CA THR A 581 1.34 18.89 -22.71
C THR A 581 -0.04 18.42 -23.17
N GLU A 582 -0.65 17.51 -22.40
CA GLU A 582 -1.96 16.93 -22.70
C GLU A 582 -3.12 17.74 -22.09
N GLN A 583 -2.86 18.83 -21.35
CA GLN A 583 -3.88 19.61 -20.63
C GLN A 583 -4.77 18.71 -19.75
N LEU A 584 -4.10 17.90 -18.93
CA LEU A 584 -4.75 16.80 -18.22
C LEU A 584 -5.82 17.28 -17.23
N ALA A 585 -5.59 18.43 -16.58
CA ALA A 585 -6.52 18.99 -15.62
C ALA A 585 -7.87 19.35 -16.29
N GLU A 586 -7.79 20.06 -17.42
CA GLU A 586 -8.92 20.47 -18.24
C GLU A 586 -9.65 19.24 -18.78
N ARG A 587 -8.90 18.28 -19.34
CA ARG A 587 -9.46 17.03 -19.85
C ARG A 587 -10.19 16.25 -18.76
N VAL A 588 -9.61 16.12 -17.57
CA VAL A 588 -10.29 15.42 -16.47
C VAL A 588 -11.56 16.15 -16.06
N ALA A 589 -11.55 17.48 -15.99
CA ALA A 589 -12.74 18.27 -15.70
C ALA A 589 -13.83 18.06 -16.76
N GLU A 590 -13.49 18.15 -18.05
CA GLU A 590 -14.40 17.91 -19.16
C GLU A 590 -15.00 16.49 -19.15
N ARG A 591 -14.15 15.46 -18.98
CA ARG A 591 -14.59 14.06 -18.97
C ARG A 591 -15.42 13.76 -17.72
N GLY A 592 -15.08 14.35 -16.57
CA GLY A 592 -15.88 14.28 -15.36
C GLY A 592 -17.27 14.90 -15.53
N ALA A 593 -17.35 16.08 -16.14
CA ALA A 593 -18.62 16.73 -16.46
C ALA A 593 -19.46 15.91 -17.45
N LEU A 594 -18.80 15.28 -18.44
CA LEU A 594 -19.46 14.35 -19.35
C LEU A 594 -20.00 13.11 -18.63
N PHE A 595 -19.21 12.50 -17.73
CA PHE A 595 -19.68 11.39 -16.89
C PHE A 595 -20.90 11.79 -16.05
N GLN A 596 -20.84 12.92 -15.34
CA GLN A 596 -21.94 13.42 -14.53
C GLN A 596 -23.21 13.56 -15.37
N ARG A 597 -23.15 14.29 -16.49
CA ARG A 597 -24.29 14.48 -17.40
C ARG A 597 -24.88 13.17 -17.90
N LEU A 598 -24.05 12.27 -18.45
CA LEU A 598 -24.54 11.03 -19.05
C LEU A 598 -25.07 10.03 -18.02
N LEU A 599 -24.48 9.98 -16.83
CA LEU A 599 -24.98 9.13 -15.75
C LEU A 599 -26.25 9.71 -15.13
N ASP A 600 -26.35 11.02 -14.96
CA ASP A 600 -27.57 11.67 -14.49
C ASP A 600 -28.73 11.47 -15.46
N GLU A 601 -28.50 11.69 -16.77
CA GLU A 601 -29.50 11.43 -17.81
C GLU A 601 -29.86 9.94 -17.87
N GLY A 602 -28.84 9.08 -17.88
CA GLY A 602 -28.99 7.64 -18.04
C GLY A 602 -29.43 6.88 -16.80
N LEU A 603 -29.50 7.49 -15.62
CA LEU A 603 -29.90 6.82 -14.37
C LEU A 603 -30.98 7.57 -13.58
N ARG A 604 -31.48 8.71 -14.09
CA ARG A 604 -32.48 9.57 -13.41
C ARG A 604 -33.66 8.80 -12.83
N ASP A 605 -34.24 7.90 -13.63
CA ASP A 605 -35.42 7.12 -13.28
C ASP A 605 -35.07 5.66 -12.90
N CYS A 606 -33.79 5.38 -12.64
CA CYS A 606 -33.34 4.03 -12.33
C CYS A 606 -33.61 3.70 -10.85
N PRO A 607 -34.56 2.80 -10.53
CA PRO A 607 -34.94 2.52 -9.14
C PRO A 607 -33.85 1.80 -8.32
N ASN A 608 -32.77 1.37 -8.98
CA ASN A 608 -31.64 0.71 -8.34
C ASN A 608 -30.54 1.68 -7.89
N VAL A 609 -30.62 2.96 -8.26
CA VAL A 609 -29.61 3.98 -7.98
C VAL A 609 -30.19 5.00 -7.02
N ARG A 610 -29.45 5.30 -5.94
CA ARG A 610 -29.79 6.34 -4.97
C ARG A 610 -29.18 7.67 -5.36
N GLU A 611 -27.91 7.65 -5.73
CA GLU A 611 -27.12 8.86 -5.98
C GLU A 611 -25.93 8.56 -6.89
N VAL A 612 -25.60 9.51 -7.76
CA VAL A 612 -24.37 9.54 -8.56
C VAL A 612 -23.52 10.71 -8.09
N ARG A 613 -22.24 10.44 -7.84
CA ARG A 613 -21.27 11.46 -7.41
C ARG A 613 -20.05 11.40 -8.32
N CYS A 614 -19.78 12.49 -9.06
CA CYS A 614 -18.60 12.60 -9.90
C CYS A 614 -17.68 13.75 -9.41
N PHE A 615 -16.42 13.42 -9.13
CA PHE A 615 -15.37 14.39 -8.86
C PHE A 615 -14.25 14.18 -9.87
N GLY A 616 -14.28 14.90 -10.99
CA GLY A 616 -13.45 14.60 -12.15
C GLY A 616 -13.64 13.15 -12.59
N LEU A 617 -12.58 12.35 -12.57
CA LEU A 617 -12.61 10.92 -12.90
C LEU A 617 -12.61 10.01 -11.66
N LEU A 618 -13.05 10.52 -10.50
CA LEU A 618 -13.42 9.71 -9.34
C LEU A 618 -14.95 9.67 -9.24
N ILE A 619 -15.55 8.55 -9.64
CA ILE A 619 -17.01 8.40 -9.72
C ILE A 619 -17.49 7.34 -8.73
N GLY A 620 -18.53 7.69 -7.96
CA GLY A 620 -19.27 6.79 -7.08
C GLY A 620 -20.73 6.70 -7.51
N ILE A 621 -21.26 5.48 -7.62
CA ILE A 621 -22.68 5.23 -7.87
C ILE A 621 -23.23 4.46 -6.69
N GLU A 622 -24.05 5.12 -5.88
CA GLU A 622 -24.66 4.50 -4.72
C GLU A 622 -25.93 3.76 -5.12
N LEU A 623 -25.98 2.47 -4.80
CA LEU A 623 -27.15 1.64 -5.09
C LEU A 623 -28.23 1.82 -4.02
N GLY A 624 -29.49 1.96 -4.46
CA GLY A 624 -30.67 2.05 -3.59
C GLY A 624 -30.88 0.82 -2.71
N SER A 625 -31.57 0.97 -1.59
CA SER A 625 -31.80 -0.07 -0.59
C SER A 625 -33.17 -0.77 -0.71
N ASP A 626 -34.05 -0.31 -1.60
CA ASP A 626 -35.49 -0.57 -1.48
C ASP A 626 -35.96 -1.96 -1.90
N ALA A 627 -35.14 -2.74 -2.61
CA ALA A 627 -35.51 -4.10 -2.97
C ALA A 627 -35.59 -5.00 -1.73
N TRP A 628 -36.73 -5.67 -1.51
CA TRP A 628 -36.94 -6.65 -0.42
C TRP A 628 -35.78 -7.65 -0.26
N LEU A 629 -35.18 -8.07 -1.39
CA LEU A 629 -34.05 -8.98 -1.44
C LEU A 629 -32.78 -8.40 -0.77
N ARG A 630 -32.51 -7.10 -0.94
CA ARG A 630 -31.36 -6.40 -0.32
C ARG A 630 -31.53 -6.30 1.20
N ARG A 631 -32.77 -6.08 1.67
CA ARG A 631 -33.11 -6.08 3.11
C ARG A 631 -32.95 -7.46 3.75
N ARG A 632 -33.31 -8.53 3.03
CA ARG A 632 -33.31 -9.91 3.57
C ARG A 632 -31.99 -10.67 3.41
N ARG A 633 -31.28 -10.48 2.29
CA ARG A 633 -30.05 -11.23 1.97
C ARG A 633 -28.76 -10.40 2.08
N GLY A 634 -28.88 -9.11 2.39
CA GLY A 634 -27.75 -8.18 2.52
C GLY A 634 -27.27 -7.63 1.19
N ARG A 635 -26.42 -6.59 1.27
CA ARG A 635 -25.94 -5.81 0.11
C ARG A 635 -24.82 -6.50 -0.68
N TRP A 636 -24.43 -7.74 -0.35
CA TRP A 636 -23.44 -8.48 -1.15
C TRP A 636 -23.93 -8.81 -2.56
N LEU A 637 -25.26 -8.84 -2.77
CA LEU A 637 -25.87 -9.01 -4.09
C LEU A 637 -25.50 -7.89 -5.07
N ASP A 638 -25.15 -6.70 -4.56
CA ASP A 638 -24.70 -5.56 -5.36
C ASP A 638 -23.47 -5.91 -6.22
N GLN A 639 -22.67 -6.88 -5.79
CA GLN A 639 -21.51 -7.39 -6.53
C GLN A 639 -21.89 -8.10 -7.84
N PHE A 640 -23.14 -8.56 -8.00
CA PHE A 640 -23.59 -9.14 -9.27
C PHE A 640 -23.71 -8.11 -10.40
N TYR A 641 -23.96 -6.83 -10.09
CA TYR A 641 -23.90 -5.78 -11.11
C TYR A 641 -22.49 -5.64 -11.68
N LEU A 642 -21.45 -5.77 -10.84
CA LEU A 642 -20.06 -5.74 -11.32
C LEU A 642 -19.76 -6.90 -12.27
N LEU A 643 -20.28 -8.11 -11.99
CA LEU A 643 -20.13 -9.25 -12.89
C LEU A 643 -20.91 -9.06 -14.20
N ALA A 644 -22.11 -8.50 -14.12
CA ALA A 644 -22.92 -8.20 -15.30
C ALA A 644 -22.27 -7.15 -16.20
N MET A 645 -21.70 -6.07 -15.64
CA MET A 645 -20.91 -5.08 -16.36
C MET A 645 -19.66 -5.72 -16.99
N LEU A 646 -18.96 -6.54 -16.22
CA LEU A 646 -17.77 -7.25 -16.69
C LEU A 646 -18.09 -8.23 -17.83
N ARG A 647 -19.30 -8.76 -17.88
CA ARG A 647 -19.77 -9.72 -18.90
C ARG A 647 -20.71 -9.08 -19.92
N HIS A 648 -20.75 -7.75 -19.97
CA HIS A 648 -21.57 -7.01 -20.91
C HIS A 648 -21.20 -7.37 -22.36
N ARG A 649 -22.20 -7.49 -23.25
CA ARG A 649 -22.01 -8.11 -24.57
C ARG A 649 -21.21 -7.24 -25.54
N THR A 650 -21.43 -5.94 -25.52
CA THR A 650 -20.85 -4.99 -26.48
C THR A 650 -19.62 -4.31 -25.91
N PHE A 651 -19.64 -3.98 -24.62
CA PHE A 651 -18.55 -3.27 -23.95
C PHE A 651 -18.35 -3.81 -22.53
N PRO A 652 -17.55 -4.88 -22.37
CA PRO A 652 -17.22 -5.44 -21.05
C PRO A 652 -16.47 -4.40 -20.19
N LEU A 653 -16.98 -4.16 -18.97
CA LEU A 653 -16.47 -3.13 -18.07
C LEU A 653 -16.04 -3.74 -16.73
N LEU A 654 -14.76 -3.60 -16.40
CA LEU A 654 -14.25 -3.88 -15.05
C LEU A 654 -14.46 -2.65 -14.16
N MET A 655 -15.34 -2.77 -13.18
CA MET A 655 -15.64 -1.72 -12.20
C MET A 655 -15.36 -2.23 -10.77
N GLY A 656 -15.06 -1.31 -9.86
CA GLY A 656 -14.78 -1.62 -8.45
C GLY A 656 -15.92 -1.22 -7.51
N PHE A 657 -15.64 -1.26 -6.21
CA PHE A 657 -16.53 -0.79 -5.16
C PHE A 657 -15.74 -0.07 -4.07
N CYS A 658 -16.43 0.71 -3.24
CA CYS A 658 -15.85 1.34 -2.06
C CYS A 658 -15.68 0.33 -0.93
N GLN A 659 -14.47 0.14 -0.40
CA GLN A 659 -14.20 -0.95 0.56
C GLN A 659 -15.01 -0.81 1.85
N TYR A 660 -15.30 0.42 2.32
CA TYR A 660 -16.11 0.63 3.52
C TYR A 660 -17.59 0.60 3.22
N GLU A 661 -17.96 1.05 2.02
CA GLU A 661 -19.34 1.10 1.53
C GLU A 661 -19.48 0.24 0.26
N PRO A 662 -19.52 -1.10 0.36
CA PRO A 662 -19.45 -2.01 -0.79
C PRO A 662 -20.67 -1.97 -1.73
N HIS A 663 -21.65 -1.15 -1.38
CA HIS A 663 -22.85 -0.84 -2.15
C HIS A 663 -22.72 0.42 -3.02
N VAL A 664 -21.59 1.12 -2.88
CA VAL A 664 -21.19 2.21 -3.77
C VAL A 664 -20.24 1.62 -4.79
N LEU A 665 -20.71 1.48 -6.03
CA LEU A 665 -19.87 1.10 -7.15
C LEU A 665 -18.90 2.25 -7.44
N LYS A 666 -17.65 1.92 -7.76
CA LYS A 666 -16.59 2.91 -7.95
C LYS A 666 -15.91 2.76 -9.30
N LEU A 667 -15.79 3.88 -10.00
CA LEU A 667 -15.03 3.99 -11.24
C LEU A 667 -13.88 4.98 -11.05
N THR A 668 -12.69 4.56 -11.45
CA THR A 668 -11.45 5.34 -11.46
C THR A 668 -10.68 5.00 -12.74
N PRO A 669 -11.20 5.39 -13.92
CA PRO A 669 -10.59 5.01 -15.20
C PRO A 669 -9.24 5.70 -15.39
N PRO A 670 -8.42 5.29 -16.38
CA PRO A 670 -7.23 6.06 -16.77
C PRO A 670 -7.58 7.53 -17.04
N LEU A 671 -6.69 8.45 -16.68
CA LEU A 671 -6.94 9.88 -16.88
C LEU A 671 -6.95 10.25 -18.37
N SER A 672 -6.29 9.46 -19.20
CA SER A 672 -6.28 9.55 -20.67
C SER A 672 -7.56 9.06 -21.36
N ILE A 673 -8.62 8.69 -20.63
CA ILE A 673 -9.89 8.17 -21.20
C ILE A 673 -10.47 9.10 -22.28
N SER A 674 -10.87 8.52 -23.41
CA SER A 674 -11.50 9.24 -24.52
C SER A 674 -12.98 9.53 -24.27
N GLU A 675 -13.53 10.54 -24.96
CA GLU A 675 -14.96 10.84 -24.90
C GLU A 675 -15.83 9.63 -25.31
N GLN A 676 -15.41 8.92 -26.37
CA GLN A 676 -16.13 7.73 -26.85
C GLN A 676 -16.19 6.64 -25.77
N GLU A 677 -15.09 6.42 -25.05
CA GLU A 677 -15.04 5.45 -23.95
C GLU A 677 -15.92 5.89 -22.78
N VAL A 678 -15.95 7.18 -22.42
CA VAL A 678 -16.89 7.70 -21.42
C VAL A 678 -18.33 7.35 -21.80
N ARG A 679 -18.72 7.57 -23.05
CA ARG A 679 -20.07 7.25 -23.56
C ARG A 679 -20.36 5.74 -23.49
N GLN A 680 -19.42 4.90 -23.88
CA GLN A 680 -19.57 3.44 -23.84
C GLN A 680 -19.66 2.89 -22.41
N VAL A 681 -18.87 3.45 -21.49
CA VAL A 681 -18.92 3.13 -20.06
C VAL A 681 -20.27 3.51 -19.48
N CYS A 682 -20.74 4.75 -19.69
CA CYS A 682 -22.04 5.20 -19.19
C CYS A 682 -23.19 4.37 -19.75
N ALA A 683 -23.16 4.05 -21.06
CA ALA A 683 -24.17 3.21 -21.69
C ALA A 683 -24.20 1.79 -21.08
N THR A 684 -23.04 1.19 -20.80
CA THR A 684 -22.93 -0.12 -20.14
C THR A 684 -23.49 -0.08 -18.72
N ILE A 685 -23.16 0.98 -17.96
CA ILE A 685 -23.66 1.17 -16.61
C ILE A 685 -25.19 1.30 -16.63
N GLY A 686 -25.73 2.14 -17.51
CA GLY A 686 -27.16 2.33 -17.71
C GLY A 686 -27.87 1.02 -18.06
N ASP A 687 -27.43 0.31 -19.09
CA ASP A 687 -28.03 -0.97 -19.51
C ASP A 687 -28.07 -2.00 -18.38
N VAL A 688 -27.00 -2.09 -17.58
CA VAL A 688 -26.92 -3.07 -16.50
C VAL A 688 -27.76 -2.67 -15.29
N LEU A 689 -27.70 -1.40 -14.85
CA LEU A 689 -28.34 -0.96 -13.60
C LEU A 689 -29.86 -0.83 -13.73
N HIS A 690 -30.41 -0.58 -14.92
CA HIS A 690 -31.87 -0.61 -15.12
C HIS A 690 -32.48 -2.00 -14.97
N ARG A 691 -31.67 -3.07 -15.08
CA ARG A 691 -32.15 -4.43 -14.87
C ARG A 691 -32.44 -4.65 -13.38
N PRO A 692 -33.60 -5.24 -13.03
CA PRO A 692 -33.89 -5.59 -11.65
C PRO A 692 -32.78 -6.46 -11.05
N MET A 693 -32.33 -6.12 -9.83
CA MET A 693 -31.27 -6.86 -9.12
C MET A 693 -31.56 -8.37 -9.07
N THR A 694 -32.82 -8.76 -8.88
CA THR A 694 -33.24 -10.17 -8.87
C THR A 694 -32.91 -10.89 -10.17
N HIS A 695 -33.16 -10.25 -11.32
CA HIS A 695 -32.87 -10.81 -12.63
C HIS A 695 -31.37 -10.92 -12.87
N VAL A 696 -30.61 -9.88 -12.50
CA VAL A 696 -29.15 -9.90 -12.62
C VAL A 696 -28.54 -10.98 -11.75
N ALA A 697 -28.95 -11.07 -10.48
CA ALA A 697 -28.45 -12.09 -9.57
C ALA A 697 -28.80 -13.51 -10.03
N LEU A 698 -30.02 -13.75 -10.52
CA LEU A 698 -30.42 -15.07 -11.05
C LEU A 698 -29.62 -15.44 -12.30
N ALA A 699 -29.46 -14.52 -13.25
CA ALA A 699 -28.69 -14.77 -14.47
C ALA A 699 -27.22 -15.09 -14.17
N GLU A 700 -26.60 -14.32 -13.28
CA GLU A 700 -25.20 -14.50 -12.91
C GLU A 700 -24.98 -15.73 -12.02
N ALA A 701 -25.95 -16.08 -11.16
CA ALA A 701 -25.93 -17.32 -10.40
C ALA A 701 -26.08 -18.56 -11.30
N ALA A 702 -27.02 -18.54 -12.26
CA ALA A 702 -27.20 -19.62 -13.23
C ALA A 702 -25.91 -19.87 -14.02
N ARG A 703 -25.28 -18.80 -14.53
CA ARG A 703 -23.98 -18.89 -15.22
C ARG A 703 -22.88 -19.50 -14.35
N ALA A 704 -22.85 -19.18 -13.05
CA ALA A 704 -21.87 -19.75 -12.12
C ALA A 704 -22.10 -21.25 -11.85
N VAL A 705 -23.35 -21.74 -11.95
CA VAL A 705 -23.68 -23.17 -11.85
C VAL A 705 -23.26 -23.91 -13.11
N PHE A 706 -23.58 -23.37 -14.30
CA PHE A 706 -23.19 -23.99 -15.57
C PHE A 706 -21.69 -23.97 -15.85
N ALA A 707 -20.94 -23.00 -15.30
CA ALA A 707 -19.47 -22.95 -15.42
C ALA A 707 -18.72 -23.90 -14.45
N ARG A 708 -19.45 -24.64 -13.59
CA ARG A 708 -18.89 -25.65 -12.67
C ARG A 708 -19.13 -27.10 -13.13
N GLY A 709 -19.99 -27.31 -14.13
CA GLY A 709 -20.05 -28.55 -14.91
C GLY A 709 -19.06 -28.47 -16.06
#